data_AF-A0AAN7A3D5-F1
#
_entry.id   AF-A0AAN7A3D5-F1
#
_cell.length_a   1.000
_cell.length_b   1.000
_cell.length_c   1.000
_cell.angle_alpha   90.00
_cell.angle_beta   90.00
_cell.angle_gamma   90.00
#
_symmetry.space_group_name_H-M   'P 1'
#
loop_
_entity.id
_entity.type
_entity.pdbx_description
1 polymer ?
#
loop_
_entity_poly.entity_id
_entity_poly.type
_entity_poly.pdbx_seq_one_letter_code
_entity_poly.pdbx_strand_id
1 'polypeptide(L)'
;MCGIFGYVNYLVEKDRKFIIDTLINGLSRLEYRGYDSAGFAVDGDKKKEVLAFKEVGKVAKLRQLVDESKPDLTKVFDSHVGIAHTRWATHGPPSRLNCHPHRSDPTWEFSIVHNGIITNYKELKTLLESKGFRFETETDTECIAKLAKYLYDQNKGIGFTDLAKAVISELEGAYGLLIKSVHYPHEVIAARKGSPLVVGVKTQKRMKVDFVDVEYSDDNTPLSAEAASQNVALKKSSVAGGLLSPNGLLGAPDKSLLHRSQSRAFMTDDGLPMPTEFFLSSDPSAIVEHTKKVMYLEDDDIAHIHEGSLHIHRLKKADGSSNVRTIQTLELELQEIMKGKFDHFMQKEIFEQPESVVNTMRGRLDIGNQTVTLGGLRSYITTIRRSRRIIFIACGTSYHSCMAVRGVFEELTEIPIAVELASDFLDRQAPVFRDDTCVFVSQSGETADSLMALRYCLDRGALTVGIVNVVGSSISLLTHCGVHVNAGPEIGVASTKAYTSQFIAMIMFALSLGEDRASKQKRREEIMEGLSKISDQIKSVLSQDQKIKALCESTFRNQKSLLLLGRGSQYSTALEGALKIKEISYLHCEAVMSGELKHGVLALVDENLPIIMILTRDDLFKKSLNAYQQVTARSGKPIVICNEGDEEFSENQAEKIEVPKTVDVLQGILNVIPLQLIAYWLAVLEGLNVDFPRNLAKSVTVE
;
A
#
# COMPACT_ATOMS: atom_id res chain seq x y z
N MET A 1 -4.82 -3.11 -4.73
CA MET A 1 -5.14 -3.91 -3.53
C MET A 1 -6.57 -3.62 -3.12
N CYS A 2 -7.39 -4.56 -2.66
CA CYS A 2 -8.73 -4.23 -2.13
C CYS A 2 -8.67 -3.37 -0.84
N GLY A 3 -9.80 -2.84 -0.38
CA GLY A 3 -9.94 -2.09 0.87
C GLY A 3 -10.84 -2.81 1.87
N ILE A 4 -10.38 -3.02 3.10
CA ILE A 4 -11.18 -3.49 4.24
C ILE A 4 -11.44 -2.33 5.17
N PHE A 5 -12.68 -2.20 5.65
CA PHE A 5 -13.02 -1.31 6.75
C PHE A 5 -14.03 -1.97 7.69
N GLY A 6 -13.83 -1.85 8.99
CA GLY A 6 -14.73 -2.35 10.02
C GLY A 6 -14.90 -1.31 11.13
N TYR A 7 -16.11 -1.19 11.63
CA TYR A 7 -16.44 -0.29 12.73
C TYR A 7 -17.10 -1.08 13.85
N VAL A 8 -16.57 -0.92 15.06
CA VAL A 8 -17.11 -1.52 16.28
C VAL A 8 -17.34 -0.40 17.29
N ASN A 9 -18.58 -0.22 17.73
CA ASN A 9 -18.90 0.58 18.90
C ASN A 9 -19.29 -0.35 20.05
N TYR A 10 -18.74 -0.09 21.24
CA TYR A 10 -19.06 -0.82 22.46
C TYR A 10 -19.41 0.15 23.58
N LEU A 11 -20.62 0.01 24.14
CA LEU A 11 -21.21 0.94 25.11
C LEU A 11 -21.19 2.42 24.64
N VAL A 12 -21.30 2.61 23.33
CA VAL A 12 -21.40 3.93 22.68
C VAL A 12 -22.61 3.88 21.77
N GLU A 13 -23.70 4.51 22.21
CA GLU A 13 -24.96 4.55 21.47
C GLU A 13 -24.78 5.21 20.10
N LYS A 14 -25.09 4.47 19.04
CA LYS A 14 -25.08 4.95 17.66
C LYS A 14 -26.32 4.49 16.93
N ASP A 15 -26.90 5.37 16.11
CA ASP A 15 -27.97 4.99 15.21
C ASP A 15 -27.41 4.25 13.98
N ARG A 16 -28.28 3.48 13.30
CA ARG A 16 -27.90 2.76 12.08
C ARG A 16 -27.35 3.71 11.02
N LYS A 17 -27.91 4.92 10.92
CA LYS A 17 -27.44 5.94 9.99
C LYS A 17 -25.95 6.24 10.19
N PHE A 18 -25.53 6.57 11.40
CA PHE A 18 -24.14 6.87 11.72
C PHE A 18 -23.24 5.68 11.40
N ILE A 19 -23.66 4.46 11.72
CA ILE A 19 -22.90 3.24 11.44
C ILE A 19 -22.70 3.08 9.92
N ILE A 20 -23.77 3.15 9.13
CA ILE A 20 -23.70 3.02 7.66
C ILE A 20 -22.86 4.14 7.06
N ASP A 21 -23.07 5.39 7.47
CA ASP A 21 -22.30 6.53 6.98
C ASP A 21 -20.81 6.38 7.30
N THR A 22 -20.46 5.89 8.50
CA THR A 22 -19.08 5.61 8.91
C THR A 22 -18.45 4.53 8.02
N LEU A 23 -19.16 3.43 7.75
CA LEU A 23 -18.66 2.38 6.86
C LEU A 23 -18.45 2.90 5.43
N ILE A 24 -19.43 3.61 4.86
CA ILE A 24 -19.35 4.15 3.49
C ILE A 24 -18.24 5.21 3.37
N ASN A 25 -18.08 6.07 4.37
CA ASN A 25 -17.01 7.07 4.40
C ASN A 25 -15.65 6.38 4.47
N GLY A 26 -15.50 5.36 5.33
CA GLY A 26 -14.30 4.52 5.39
C GLY A 26 -13.96 3.89 4.04
N LEU A 27 -14.95 3.31 3.34
CA LEU A 27 -14.77 2.78 1.98
C LEU A 27 -14.35 3.86 0.98
N SER A 28 -14.91 5.06 1.08
CA SER A 28 -14.56 6.18 0.20
C SER A 28 -13.09 6.58 0.35
N ARG A 29 -12.52 6.46 1.58
CA ARG A 29 -11.08 6.66 1.82
C ARG A 29 -10.20 5.55 1.28
N LEU A 30 -10.76 4.38 0.98
CA LEU A 30 -10.07 3.20 0.44
C LEU A 30 -10.35 2.97 -1.06
N GLU A 31 -11.21 3.77 -1.68
CA GLU A 31 -11.65 3.59 -3.07
C GLU A 31 -10.48 3.64 -4.07
N TYR A 32 -9.43 4.40 -3.78
CA TYR A 32 -8.22 4.47 -4.61
C TYR A 32 -7.44 3.14 -4.66
N ARG A 33 -7.69 2.24 -3.70
CA ARG A 33 -7.08 0.90 -3.66
C ARG A 33 -7.85 -0.09 -4.55
N GLY A 34 -9.19 0.04 -4.63
CA GLY A 34 -10.04 -0.77 -5.50
C GLY A 34 -11.45 -0.19 -5.63
N TYR A 35 -12.02 -0.24 -6.84
CA TYR A 35 -13.26 0.47 -7.18
C TYR A 35 -14.15 -0.28 -8.19
N ASP A 36 -13.90 -1.58 -8.42
CA ASP A 36 -14.74 -2.40 -9.31
C ASP A 36 -16.10 -2.70 -8.67
N SER A 37 -16.12 -2.82 -7.34
CA SER A 37 -17.34 -3.06 -6.55
C SER A 37 -17.11 -2.76 -5.07
N ALA A 38 -18.20 -2.58 -4.33
CA ALA A 38 -18.17 -2.32 -2.90
C ALA A 38 -19.39 -2.93 -2.18
N GLY A 39 -19.25 -3.16 -0.88
CA GLY A 39 -20.36 -3.61 -0.05
C GLY A 39 -20.08 -3.58 1.45
N PHE A 40 -21.12 -3.76 2.25
CA PHE A 40 -21.03 -3.86 3.71
C PHE A 40 -22.10 -4.77 4.30
N ALA A 41 -21.89 -5.19 5.55
CA ALA A 41 -22.85 -5.95 6.35
C ALA A 41 -22.95 -5.39 7.78
N VAL A 42 -24.18 -5.16 8.24
CA VAL A 42 -24.55 -4.64 9.56
C VAL A 42 -25.70 -5.45 10.16
N ASP A 43 -25.98 -5.29 11.45
CA ASP A 43 -27.14 -5.95 12.08
C ASP A 43 -28.48 -5.40 11.58
N GLY A 44 -29.40 -6.32 11.29
CA GLY A 44 -30.76 -6.06 10.81
C GLY A 44 -31.73 -5.61 11.91
N ASP A 45 -33.02 -5.67 11.59
CA ASP A 45 -34.09 -5.17 12.48
C ASP A 45 -34.41 -6.18 13.58
N LYS A 46 -34.34 -7.47 13.26
CA LYS A 46 -34.56 -8.58 14.19
C LYS A 46 -33.25 -9.11 14.74
N LYS A 47 -33.35 -9.84 15.86
CA LYS A 47 -32.21 -10.55 16.43
C LYS A 47 -31.72 -11.62 15.44
N LYS A 48 -30.39 -11.72 15.25
CA LYS A 48 -29.73 -12.62 14.28
C LYS A 48 -30.06 -12.35 12.81
N GLU A 49 -30.56 -11.16 12.49
CA GLU A 49 -30.72 -10.71 11.11
C GLU A 49 -29.50 -9.90 10.69
N VAL A 50 -29.05 -10.07 9.44
CA VAL A 50 -27.97 -9.29 8.85
C VAL A 50 -28.53 -8.50 7.67
N LEU A 51 -28.28 -7.20 7.67
CA LEU A 51 -28.55 -6.32 6.55
C LEU A 51 -27.26 -6.10 5.78
N ALA A 52 -27.23 -6.51 4.50
CA ALA A 52 -26.07 -6.39 3.65
C ALA A 52 -26.40 -5.72 2.32
N PHE A 53 -25.55 -4.78 1.91
CA PHE A 53 -25.67 -4.07 0.64
C PHE A 53 -24.41 -4.28 -0.17
N LYS A 54 -24.57 -4.64 -1.44
CA LYS A 54 -23.48 -4.97 -2.35
C LYS A 54 -23.78 -4.43 -3.74
N GLU A 55 -22.86 -3.66 -4.30
CA GLU A 55 -23.06 -3.02 -5.60
C GLU A 55 -21.80 -3.06 -6.47
N VAL A 56 -22.00 -3.12 -7.79
CA VAL A 56 -20.92 -3.06 -8.78
C VAL A 56 -20.62 -1.60 -9.13
N GLY A 57 -19.33 -1.26 -9.13
CA GLY A 57 -18.78 0.06 -9.37
C GLY A 57 -18.35 0.78 -8.09
N LYS A 58 -18.21 2.09 -8.21
CA LYS A 58 -17.72 3.00 -7.16
C LYS A 58 -18.62 3.05 -5.93
N VAL A 59 -18.06 3.47 -4.80
CA VAL A 59 -18.73 3.60 -3.49
C VAL A 59 -19.96 4.53 -3.57
N ALA A 60 -19.94 5.53 -4.46
CA ALA A 60 -21.10 6.39 -4.71
C ALA A 60 -22.37 5.61 -5.14
N LYS A 61 -22.22 4.54 -5.94
CA LYS A 61 -23.36 3.69 -6.33
C LYS A 61 -23.88 2.87 -5.16
N LEU A 62 -23.00 2.41 -4.27
CA LEU A 62 -23.39 1.74 -3.05
C LEU A 62 -24.21 2.66 -2.14
N ARG A 63 -23.83 3.94 -2.03
CA ARG A 63 -24.62 4.94 -1.30
C ARG A 63 -26.00 5.12 -1.92
N GLN A 64 -26.08 5.26 -3.25
CA GLN A 64 -27.35 5.37 -3.96
C GLN A 64 -28.25 4.15 -3.71
N LEU A 65 -27.70 2.92 -3.74
CA LEU A 65 -28.45 1.70 -3.44
C LEU A 65 -29.05 1.71 -2.03
N VAL A 66 -28.30 2.20 -1.04
CA VAL A 66 -28.79 2.34 0.33
C VAL A 66 -29.96 3.34 0.38
N ASP A 67 -29.81 4.50 -0.24
CA ASP A 67 -30.84 5.54 -0.29
C ASP A 67 -32.13 5.05 -0.98
N GLU A 68 -32.00 4.26 -2.05
CA GLU A 68 -33.13 3.66 -2.77
C GLU A 68 -33.84 2.56 -1.96
N SER A 69 -33.07 1.77 -1.20
CA SER A 69 -33.60 0.65 -0.40
C SER A 69 -34.33 1.07 0.87
N LYS A 70 -34.11 2.31 1.35
CA LYS A 70 -34.77 2.92 2.53
C LYS A 70 -34.82 2.00 3.76
N PRO A 71 -33.68 1.53 4.29
CA PRO A 71 -33.65 0.76 5.53
C PRO A 71 -34.09 1.63 6.73
N ASP A 72 -34.51 1.02 7.84
CA ASP A 72 -34.76 1.76 9.08
C ASP A 72 -33.45 2.35 9.62
N LEU A 73 -33.26 3.65 9.43
CA LEU A 73 -32.06 4.37 9.85
C LEU A 73 -32.08 4.81 11.32
N THR A 74 -33.23 4.70 11.99
CA THR A 74 -33.46 5.26 13.33
C THR A 74 -33.13 4.29 14.47
N LYS A 75 -32.96 3.01 14.17
CA LYS A 75 -32.60 1.99 15.15
C LYS A 75 -31.26 2.30 15.80
N VAL A 76 -31.25 2.34 17.14
CA VAL A 76 -30.07 2.62 17.98
C VAL A 76 -29.43 1.32 18.45
N PHE A 77 -28.11 1.30 18.48
CA PHE A 77 -27.29 0.21 18.98
C PHE A 77 -26.30 0.71 20.03
N ASP A 78 -26.36 0.15 21.23
CA ASP A 78 -25.37 0.40 22.30
C ASP A 78 -24.02 -0.23 21.96
N SER A 79 -24.08 -1.42 21.34
CA SER A 79 -22.92 -2.14 20.82
C SER A 79 -23.24 -2.76 19.47
N HIS A 80 -22.37 -2.57 18.49
CA HIS A 80 -22.56 -3.07 17.12
C HIS A 80 -21.23 -3.33 16.42
N VAL A 81 -21.27 -4.24 15.45
CA VAL A 81 -20.16 -4.56 14.55
C VAL A 81 -20.63 -4.45 13.11
N GLY A 82 -19.98 -3.57 12.35
CA GLY A 82 -20.12 -3.42 10.92
C GLY A 82 -18.83 -3.77 10.19
N ILE A 83 -18.94 -4.50 9.06
CA ILE A 83 -17.81 -4.78 8.18
C ILE A 83 -18.14 -4.33 6.76
N ALA A 84 -17.14 -3.81 6.05
CA ALA A 84 -17.27 -3.21 4.74
C ALA A 84 -16.03 -3.50 3.88
N HIS A 85 -16.21 -3.49 2.56
CA HIS A 85 -15.15 -3.82 1.61
C HIS A 85 -15.27 -3.06 0.28
N THR A 86 -14.13 -2.68 -0.28
CA THR A 86 -13.98 -2.29 -1.70
C THR A 86 -13.09 -3.30 -2.41
N ARG A 87 -13.52 -3.75 -3.59
CA ARG A 87 -12.91 -4.86 -4.31
C ARG A 87 -12.27 -4.40 -5.62
N TRP A 88 -11.06 -4.90 -5.88
CA TRP A 88 -10.46 -5.02 -7.19
C TRP A 88 -10.47 -6.51 -7.57
N ALA A 89 -11.16 -6.86 -8.64
CA ALA A 89 -11.47 -8.25 -8.95
C ALA A 89 -10.25 -9.01 -9.49
N THR A 90 -9.76 -10.00 -8.74
CA THR A 90 -8.72 -10.95 -9.18
C THR A 90 -9.34 -12.26 -9.72
N HIS A 91 -10.28 -12.83 -8.98
CA HIS A 91 -11.02 -14.06 -9.35
C HIS A 91 -12.50 -13.78 -9.59
N GLY A 92 -13.03 -14.16 -10.75
CA GLY A 92 -14.43 -13.96 -11.11
C GLY A 92 -14.76 -12.50 -11.48
N PRO A 93 -15.69 -12.28 -12.43
CA PRO A 93 -15.99 -10.94 -12.93
C PRO A 93 -16.62 -10.05 -11.84
N PRO A 94 -16.49 -8.71 -11.94
CA PRO A 94 -17.23 -7.78 -11.08
C PRO A 94 -18.75 -8.02 -11.20
N SER A 95 -19.35 -8.56 -10.14
CA SER A 95 -20.78 -8.85 -10.07
C SER A 95 -21.27 -8.67 -8.63
N ARG A 96 -22.56 -8.36 -8.43
CA ARG A 96 -23.13 -8.20 -7.08
C ARG A 96 -22.92 -9.45 -6.20
N LEU A 97 -22.88 -10.64 -6.80
CA LEU A 97 -22.62 -11.89 -6.11
C LEU A 97 -21.17 -11.97 -5.61
N ASN A 98 -20.21 -11.62 -6.48
CA ASN A 98 -18.77 -11.64 -6.20
C ASN A 98 -18.31 -10.47 -5.32
N CYS A 99 -19.16 -9.47 -5.06
CA CYS A 99 -18.89 -8.42 -4.08
C CYS A 99 -18.79 -9.01 -2.67
N HIS A 100 -17.85 -8.48 -1.90
CA HIS A 100 -17.79 -8.71 -0.46
C HIS A 100 -18.81 -7.82 0.27
N PRO A 101 -19.27 -8.18 1.47
CA PRO A 101 -18.96 -9.40 2.22
C PRO A 101 -19.54 -10.70 1.61
N HIS A 102 -18.85 -11.82 1.83
CA HIS A 102 -19.35 -13.16 1.51
C HIS A 102 -20.07 -13.78 2.71
N ARG A 103 -21.12 -14.56 2.42
CA ARG A 103 -21.98 -15.21 3.41
C ARG A 103 -21.76 -16.72 3.44
N SER A 104 -21.84 -17.31 4.63
CA SER A 104 -21.81 -18.77 4.81
C SER A 104 -23.03 -19.47 4.22
N ASP A 105 -24.19 -18.84 4.27
CA ASP A 105 -25.49 -19.46 3.94
C ASP A 105 -26.54 -18.35 3.68
N PRO A 106 -27.75 -18.70 3.20
CA PRO A 106 -28.79 -17.71 2.91
C PRO A 106 -29.22 -16.85 4.11
N THR A 107 -29.01 -17.32 5.35
CA THR A 107 -29.34 -16.60 6.59
C THR A 107 -28.18 -15.78 7.16
N TRP A 108 -27.05 -15.73 6.47
CA TRP A 108 -25.88 -14.92 6.85
C TRP A 108 -25.31 -15.23 8.24
N GLU A 109 -25.20 -16.53 8.60
CA GLU A 109 -24.67 -16.90 9.92
C GLU A 109 -23.24 -16.37 10.14
N PHE A 110 -22.41 -16.39 9.10
CA PHE A 110 -21.08 -15.79 9.04
C PHE A 110 -20.96 -14.86 7.84
N SER A 111 -20.34 -13.70 8.07
CA SER A 111 -20.05 -12.67 7.08
C SER A 111 -18.55 -12.39 7.07
N ILE A 112 -17.92 -12.45 5.89
CA ILE A 112 -16.45 -12.29 5.75
C ILE A 112 -16.11 -11.25 4.70
N VAL A 113 -15.14 -10.40 5.02
CA VAL A 113 -14.42 -9.56 4.05
C VAL A 113 -12.96 -9.96 4.03
N HIS A 114 -12.33 -9.93 2.85
CA HIS A 114 -11.00 -10.47 2.62
C HIS A 114 -10.22 -9.63 1.59
N ASN A 115 -8.95 -9.42 1.88
CA ASN A 115 -7.94 -8.86 0.98
C ASN A 115 -6.83 -9.89 0.82
N GLY A 116 -6.50 -10.27 -0.41
CA GLY A 116 -5.49 -11.27 -0.67
C GLY A 116 -5.98 -12.35 -1.62
N ILE A 117 -5.29 -13.49 -1.64
CA ILE A 117 -5.64 -14.68 -2.41
C ILE A 117 -5.46 -15.90 -1.52
N ILE A 118 -6.51 -16.73 -1.44
CA ILE A 118 -6.43 -18.06 -0.82
C ILE A 118 -5.99 -19.06 -1.89
N THR A 119 -4.76 -19.56 -1.79
CA THR A 119 -4.15 -20.39 -2.86
C THR A 119 -4.74 -21.80 -2.92
N ASN A 120 -5.20 -22.33 -1.79
CA ASN A 120 -5.79 -23.67 -1.68
C ASN A 120 -7.34 -23.67 -1.71
N TYR A 121 -7.96 -22.64 -2.29
CA TYR A 121 -9.43 -22.51 -2.28
C TYR A 121 -10.15 -23.63 -3.05
N LYS A 122 -9.49 -24.23 -4.06
CA LYS A 122 -10.09 -25.30 -4.88
C LYS A 122 -10.24 -26.60 -4.08
N GLU A 123 -9.23 -26.92 -3.29
CA GLU A 123 -9.20 -28.05 -2.37
C GLU A 123 -10.28 -27.87 -1.29
N LEU A 124 -10.33 -26.68 -0.68
CA LEU A 124 -11.35 -26.33 0.32
C LEU A 124 -12.77 -26.38 -0.26
N LYS A 125 -12.97 -25.85 -1.48
CA LYS A 125 -14.26 -25.88 -2.16
C LYS A 125 -14.73 -27.31 -2.40
N THR A 126 -13.86 -28.17 -2.93
CA THR A 126 -14.17 -29.59 -3.18
C THR A 126 -14.53 -30.32 -1.89
N LEU A 127 -13.78 -30.07 -0.80
CA LEU A 127 -14.07 -30.63 0.51
C LEU A 127 -15.46 -30.18 1.01
N LEU A 128 -15.76 -28.88 0.97
CA LEU A 128 -17.01 -28.33 1.49
C LEU A 128 -18.22 -28.74 0.66
N GLU A 129 -18.07 -28.84 -0.66
CA GLU A 129 -19.10 -29.39 -1.56
C GLU A 129 -19.41 -30.86 -1.21
N SER A 130 -18.39 -31.67 -0.91
CA SER A 130 -18.58 -33.06 -0.44
C SER A 130 -19.34 -33.16 0.89
N LYS A 131 -19.30 -32.09 1.71
CA LYS A 131 -20.04 -31.97 2.98
C LYS A 131 -21.42 -31.34 2.81
N GLY A 132 -21.85 -31.08 1.57
CA GLY A 132 -23.20 -30.59 1.24
C GLY A 132 -23.35 -29.07 1.19
N PHE A 133 -22.25 -28.31 1.26
CA PHE A 133 -22.29 -26.86 1.07
C PHE A 133 -22.44 -26.52 -0.42
N ARG A 134 -23.24 -25.50 -0.73
CA ARG A 134 -23.39 -24.96 -2.08
C ARG A 134 -22.69 -23.61 -2.17
N PHE A 135 -21.89 -23.44 -3.21
CA PHE A 135 -21.21 -22.20 -3.53
C PHE A 135 -22.07 -21.35 -4.48
N GLU A 136 -22.09 -20.06 -4.26
CA GLU A 136 -22.85 -19.08 -5.04
C GLU A 136 -21.93 -18.20 -5.91
N THR A 137 -20.62 -18.20 -5.63
CA THR A 137 -19.65 -17.30 -6.25
C THR A 137 -18.46 -18.03 -6.86
N GLU A 138 -17.72 -17.29 -7.69
CA GLU A 138 -16.46 -17.75 -8.31
C GLU A 138 -15.24 -17.24 -7.53
N THR A 139 -15.47 -16.68 -6.34
CA THR A 139 -14.41 -16.09 -5.52
C THR A 139 -13.83 -17.13 -4.57
N ASP A 140 -12.53 -17.03 -4.36
CA ASP A 140 -11.80 -17.77 -3.33
C ASP A 140 -12.40 -17.50 -1.93
N THR A 141 -12.80 -16.27 -1.67
CA THR A 141 -13.25 -15.80 -0.35
C THR A 141 -14.50 -16.51 0.18
N GLU A 142 -15.39 -17.01 -0.69
CA GLU A 142 -16.59 -17.73 -0.22
C GLU A 142 -16.21 -19.00 0.55
N CYS A 143 -15.08 -19.65 0.24
CA CYS A 143 -14.64 -20.86 0.94
C CYS A 143 -14.38 -20.59 2.43
N ILE A 144 -13.89 -19.39 2.78
CA ILE A 144 -13.64 -19.00 4.17
C ILE A 144 -14.97 -18.95 4.95
N ALA A 145 -16.01 -18.37 4.35
CA ALA A 145 -17.32 -18.22 5.00
C ALA A 145 -17.99 -19.58 5.19
N LYS A 146 -17.92 -20.46 4.18
CA LYS A 146 -18.44 -21.83 4.28
C LYS A 146 -17.64 -22.66 5.30
N LEU A 147 -16.31 -22.51 5.35
CA LEU A 147 -15.44 -23.22 6.28
C LEU A 147 -15.74 -22.84 7.74
N ALA A 148 -15.91 -21.54 8.02
CA ALA A 148 -16.29 -21.07 9.35
C ALA A 148 -17.61 -21.70 9.82
N LYS A 149 -18.60 -21.78 8.93
CA LYS A 149 -19.87 -22.45 9.24
C LYS A 149 -19.71 -23.96 9.45
N TYR A 150 -18.96 -24.64 8.58
CA TYR A 150 -18.70 -26.07 8.73
C TYR A 150 -18.08 -26.41 10.09
N LEU A 151 -17.04 -25.68 10.50
CA LEU A 151 -16.36 -25.89 11.79
C LEU A 151 -17.28 -25.58 12.99
N TYR A 152 -18.11 -24.54 12.89
CA TYR A 152 -19.10 -24.22 13.92
C TYR A 152 -20.18 -25.31 14.04
N ASP A 153 -20.67 -25.84 12.92
CA ASP A 153 -21.71 -26.87 12.91
C ASP A 153 -21.20 -28.20 13.49
N GLN A 154 -19.90 -28.52 13.31
CA GLN A 154 -19.25 -29.68 13.94
C GLN A 154 -19.09 -29.50 15.46
N ASN A 155 -18.75 -28.29 15.91
CA ASN A 155 -18.44 -27.98 17.30
C ASN A 155 -19.36 -26.87 17.85
N LYS A 156 -20.64 -27.21 18.05
CA LYS A 156 -21.61 -26.24 18.61
C LYS A 156 -21.17 -25.77 19.99
N GLY A 157 -20.95 -24.45 20.12
CA GLY A 157 -20.47 -23.82 21.35
C GLY A 157 -18.96 -23.59 21.42
N ILE A 158 -18.22 -23.80 20.32
CA ILE A 158 -16.83 -23.35 20.19
C ILE A 158 -16.74 -21.83 20.43
N GLY A 159 -15.66 -21.36 21.07
CA GLY A 159 -15.40 -19.92 21.21
C GLY A 159 -15.05 -19.29 19.86
N PHE A 160 -15.33 -17.99 19.68
CA PHE A 160 -15.10 -17.35 18.37
C PHE A 160 -13.62 -17.37 17.96
N THR A 161 -12.73 -17.15 18.93
CA THR A 161 -11.27 -17.20 18.73
C THR A 161 -10.80 -18.59 18.30
N ASP A 162 -11.30 -19.66 18.92
CA ASP A 162 -10.91 -21.03 18.58
C ASP A 162 -11.46 -21.44 17.22
N LEU A 163 -12.66 -20.99 16.88
CA LEU A 163 -13.22 -21.14 15.53
C LEU A 163 -12.32 -20.45 14.50
N ALA A 164 -11.94 -19.19 14.75
CA ALA A 164 -11.07 -18.45 13.85
C ALA A 164 -9.69 -19.10 13.69
N LYS A 165 -9.09 -19.56 14.79
CA LYS A 165 -7.83 -20.33 14.77
C LYS A 165 -7.93 -21.56 13.86
N ALA A 166 -9.02 -22.32 13.98
CA ALA A 166 -9.27 -23.51 13.15
C ALA A 166 -9.55 -23.17 11.69
N VAL A 167 -10.20 -22.04 11.39
CA VAL A 167 -10.35 -21.56 10.00
C VAL A 167 -8.98 -21.22 9.43
N ILE A 168 -8.20 -20.39 10.13
CA ILE A 168 -6.92 -19.85 9.66
C ILE A 168 -5.88 -20.95 9.47
N SER A 169 -5.90 -22.02 10.29
CA SER A 169 -4.97 -23.14 10.12
C SER A 169 -5.14 -23.91 8.80
N GLU A 170 -6.32 -23.83 8.18
CA GLU A 170 -6.63 -24.49 6.90
C GLU A 170 -6.40 -23.57 5.69
N LEU A 171 -6.14 -22.28 5.90
CA LEU A 171 -5.95 -21.31 4.81
C LEU A 171 -4.48 -21.26 4.38
N GLU A 172 -4.26 -21.35 3.07
CA GLU A 172 -2.96 -21.08 2.45
C GLU A 172 -3.03 -19.82 1.59
N GLY A 173 -1.90 -19.12 1.48
CA GLY A 173 -1.78 -17.88 0.71
C GLY A 173 -1.58 -16.65 1.58
N ALA A 174 -1.95 -15.49 1.03
CA ALA A 174 -1.87 -14.20 1.69
C ALA A 174 -3.28 -13.65 1.89
N TYR A 175 -3.62 -13.22 3.10
CA TYR A 175 -4.94 -12.72 3.45
C TYR A 175 -4.87 -11.66 4.55
N GLY A 176 -5.80 -10.72 4.51
CA GLY A 176 -6.24 -9.90 5.62
C GLY A 176 -7.75 -10.00 5.64
N LEU A 177 -8.36 -10.36 6.77
CA LEU A 177 -9.79 -10.66 6.81
C LEU A 177 -10.45 -10.18 8.09
N LEU A 178 -11.75 -9.86 7.98
CA LEU A 178 -12.63 -9.67 9.12
C LEU A 178 -13.75 -10.70 9.09
N ILE A 179 -14.02 -11.33 10.23
CA ILE A 179 -15.11 -12.30 10.41
C ILE A 179 -16.12 -11.72 11.38
N LYS A 180 -17.38 -11.67 10.96
CA LYS A 180 -18.54 -11.31 11.78
C LYS A 180 -19.53 -12.48 11.78
N SER A 181 -20.20 -12.74 12.89
CA SER A 181 -21.22 -13.78 12.98
C SER A 181 -22.43 -13.37 13.82
N VAL A 182 -23.60 -13.94 13.52
CA VAL A 182 -24.81 -13.82 14.34
C VAL A 182 -24.77 -14.68 15.61
N HIS A 183 -23.86 -15.65 15.68
CA HIS A 183 -23.66 -16.51 16.85
C HIS A 183 -22.79 -15.84 17.92
N TYR A 184 -21.92 -14.90 17.51
CA TYR A 184 -21.04 -14.10 18.36
C TYR A 184 -21.38 -12.61 18.21
N PRO A 185 -22.54 -12.16 18.73
CA PRO A 185 -22.97 -10.78 18.56
C PRO A 185 -22.00 -9.81 19.26
N HIS A 186 -21.81 -8.64 18.64
CA HIS A 186 -20.90 -7.59 19.14
C HIS A 186 -19.40 -7.95 19.13
N GLU A 187 -19.04 -9.07 18.49
CA GLU A 187 -17.65 -9.50 18.34
C GLU A 187 -17.18 -9.43 16.90
N VAL A 188 -15.88 -9.21 16.71
CA VAL A 188 -15.22 -9.33 15.41
C VAL A 188 -13.86 -9.98 15.57
N ILE A 189 -13.52 -10.84 14.62
CA ILE A 189 -12.16 -11.35 14.46
C ILE A 189 -11.51 -10.65 13.28
N ALA A 190 -10.32 -10.13 13.50
CA ALA A 190 -9.41 -9.65 12.47
C ALA A 190 -8.19 -10.57 12.41
N ALA A 191 -7.83 -11.05 11.23
CA ALA A 191 -6.63 -11.86 11.07
C ALA A 191 -5.86 -11.44 9.82
N ARG A 192 -4.54 -11.58 9.85
CA ARG A 192 -3.70 -11.30 8.68
C ARG A 192 -2.53 -12.24 8.52
N LYS A 193 -2.11 -12.38 7.27
CA LYS A 193 -0.90 -13.05 6.80
C LYS A 193 -0.56 -12.49 5.42
N GLY A 194 0.46 -11.65 5.30
CA GLY A 194 0.89 -11.06 4.03
C GLY A 194 0.04 -9.90 3.49
N SER A 195 -1.15 -9.61 4.04
CA SER A 195 -1.92 -8.40 3.71
C SER A 195 -1.98 -7.45 4.92
N PRO A 196 -1.78 -6.13 4.73
CA PRO A 196 -1.89 -5.16 5.82
C PRO A 196 -3.27 -5.14 6.50
N LEU A 197 -3.25 -5.03 7.83
CA LEU A 197 -4.43 -4.80 8.65
C LEU A 197 -4.02 -4.01 9.90
N VAL A 198 -4.76 -2.94 10.20
CA VAL A 198 -4.48 -1.99 11.29
C VAL A 198 -5.75 -1.77 12.11
N VAL A 199 -5.59 -1.65 13.42
CA VAL A 199 -6.68 -1.40 14.37
C VAL A 199 -6.50 -0.02 15.00
N GLY A 200 -7.43 0.88 14.69
CA GLY A 200 -7.59 2.18 15.33
C GLY A 200 -8.42 2.06 16.60
N VAL A 201 -8.01 2.77 17.65
CA VAL A 201 -8.72 2.77 18.93
C VAL A 201 -9.10 4.21 19.30
N LYS A 202 -10.35 4.39 19.70
CA LYS A 202 -10.85 5.64 20.28
C LYS A 202 -11.58 5.36 21.59
N THR A 203 -11.01 5.86 22.69
CA THR A 203 -11.55 5.75 24.04
C THR A 203 -11.91 7.14 24.56
N GLN A 204 -12.96 7.25 25.39
CA GLN A 204 -13.30 8.53 26.04
C GLN A 204 -12.26 8.94 27.11
N LYS A 205 -11.68 7.95 27.79
CA LYS A 205 -10.61 8.13 28.79
C LYS A 205 -9.26 7.75 28.20
N ARG A 206 -8.19 8.31 28.78
CA ARG A 206 -6.82 7.98 28.39
C ARG A 206 -6.53 6.51 28.70
N MET A 207 -5.97 5.78 27.73
CA MET A 207 -5.51 4.40 27.93
C MET A 207 -4.37 4.37 28.96
N LYS A 208 -4.34 3.32 29.78
CA LYS A 208 -3.31 3.14 30.82
C LYS A 208 -1.98 2.68 30.23
N VAL A 209 -2.06 1.92 29.14
CA VAL A 209 -0.93 1.23 28.52
C VAL A 209 -1.06 1.42 27.01
N ASP A 210 0.05 1.76 26.35
CA ASP A 210 0.13 1.95 24.90
C ASP A 210 0.54 0.64 24.19
N PHE A 211 0.17 -0.52 24.74
CA PHE A 211 0.49 -1.82 24.14
C PHE A 211 -0.51 -2.91 24.53
N VAL A 212 -0.56 -3.97 23.71
CA VAL A 212 -1.39 -5.16 23.90
C VAL A 212 -0.50 -6.40 23.89
N ASP A 213 -0.67 -7.27 24.88
CA ASP A 213 0.07 -8.53 24.99
C ASP A 213 -0.43 -9.56 23.96
N VAL A 214 0.51 -10.33 23.40
CA VAL A 214 0.22 -11.43 22.47
C VAL A 214 0.07 -12.72 23.26
N GLU A 215 -1.10 -13.33 23.16
CA GLU A 215 -1.41 -14.61 23.76
C GLU A 215 -1.06 -15.75 22.81
N TYR A 216 -0.35 -16.75 23.33
CA TYR A 216 -0.06 -17.99 22.62
C TYR A 216 -0.98 -19.08 23.11
N SER A 217 -1.44 -19.95 22.21
CA SER A 217 -2.06 -21.20 22.63
C SER A 217 -1.01 -22.10 23.29
N ASP A 218 -1.17 -22.37 24.58
CA ASP A 218 -0.50 -23.50 25.23
C ASP A 218 -1.12 -24.81 24.71
N ASP A 219 -0.27 -25.82 24.52
CA ASP A 219 -0.49 -27.21 24.08
C ASP A 219 -0.49 -27.56 22.58
N ASN A 220 0.62 -28.23 22.22
CA ASN A 220 0.83 -29.05 21.01
C ASN A 220 -0.12 -30.25 20.95
N THR A 221 -1.41 -30.04 20.66
CA THR A 221 -2.24 -31.09 20.07
C THR A 221 -3.17 -30.48 19.03
N PRO A 222 -3.01 -30.75 17.73
CA PRO A 222 -4.10 -30.52 16.79
C PRO A 222 -5.28 -31.39 17.26
N LEU A 223 -6.41 -30.77 17.57
CA LEU A 223 -7.64 -31.48 17.87
C LEU A 223 -8.05 -32.21 16.59
N SER A 224 -7.75 -33.51 16.50
CA SER A 224 -8.37 -34.36 15.50
C SER A 224 -9.88 -34.40 15.79
N ALA A 225 -10.69 -34.52 14.72
CA ALA A 225 -12.14 -34.60 14.83
C ALA A 225 -12.63 -35.73 15.77
N GLU A 226 -11.78 -36.72 16.06
CA GLU A 226 -12.05 -37.82 16.98
C GLU A 226 -11.88 -37.45 18.46
N ALA A 227 -10.96 -36.54 18.81
CA ALA A 227 -10.68 -36.15 20.19
C ALA A 227 -11.75 -35.19 20.79
N ALA A 228 -12.40 -34.37 19.95
CA ALA A 228 -13.50 -33.52 20.37
C ALA A 228 -14.69 -34.33 20.92
N SER A 229 -14.90 -35.54 20.39
CA SER A 229 -15.97 -36.44 20.82
C SER A 229 -15.74 -37.05 22.21
N GLN A 230 -14.48 -37.30 22.58
CA GLN A 230 -14.14 -37.90 23.88
C GLN A 230 -14.22 -36.90 25.05
N ASN A 231 -13.90 -35.62 24.81
CA ASN A 231 -13.98 -34.59 25.85
C ASN A 231 -15.43 -34.27 26.28
N VAL A 232 -16.40 -34.50 25.39
CA VAL A 232 -17.83 -34.36 25.72
C VAL A 232 -18.33 -35.51 26.60
N ALA A 233 -17.73 -36.71 26.49
CA ALA A 233 -18.08 -37.85 27.33
C ALA A 233 -17.61 -37.67 28.80
N LEU A 234 -16.43 -37.08 29.01
CA LEU A 234 -15.89 -36.82 30.35
C LEU A 234 -16.64 -35.71 31.11
N LYS A 235 -17.21 -34.72 30.42
CA LYS A 235 -18.05 -33.67 31.04
C LYS A 235 -19.46 -34.15 31.42
N LYS A 236 -19.97 -35.24 30.83
CA LYS A 236 -21.27 -35.81 31.21
C LYS A 236 -21.22 -36.70 32.46
N SER A 237 -20.05 -37.25 32.82
CA SER A 237 -19.89 -38.06 34.04
C SER A 237 -19.81 -37.25 35.34
N SER A 238 -19.61 -35.92 35.29
CA SER A 238 -19.45 -35.08 36.49
C SER A 238 -20.76 -34.51 37.06
N VAL A 239 -21.94 -34.89 36.53
CA VAL A 239 -23.26 -34.37 36.96
C VAL A 239 -24.09 -35.42 37.72
N ALA A 240 -23.55 -36.62 37.99
CA ALA A 240 -24.24 -37.65 38.76
C ALA A 240 -23.37 -38.16 39.92
N GLY A 241 -23.53 -37.56 41.09
CA GLY A 241 -22.87 -38.03 42.32
C GLY A 241 -23.26 -37.16 43.52
N GLY A 242 -24.27 -37.61 44.27
CA GLY A 242 -24.77 -36.94 45.46
C GLY A 242 -23.78 -36.92 46.62
N LEU A 243 -24.07 -35.98 47.53
CA LEU A 243 -23.51 -35.79 48.87
C LEU A 243 -23.03 -37.09 49.55
N LEU A 244 -21.74 -37.13 49.92
CA LEU A 244 -21.10 -37.75 51.09
C LEU A 244 -19.71 -38.32 50.75
N SER A 245 -18.64 -37.61 51.11
CA SER A 245 -17.31 -38.19 51.38
C SER A 245 -16.41 -37.22 52.17
N PRO A 246 -15.84 -37.62 53.32
CA PRO A 246 -15.02 -36.77 54.17
C PRO A 246 -13.55 -36.87 53.76
N ASN A 247 -13.09 -36.00 52.86
CA ASN A 247 -11.65 -35.80 52.58
C ASN A 247 -11.39 -34.42 51.93
N GLY A 248 -12.10 -33.39 52.36
CA GLY A 248 -11.78 -32.02 52.00
C GLY A 248 -10.61 -31.52 52.85
N LEU A 249 -9.39 -31.48 52.29
CA LEU A 249 -8.32 -30.56 52.72
C LEU A 249 -7.06 -30.49 51.84
N LEU A 250 -6.97 -31.17 50.68
CA LEU A 250 -5.82 -31.04 49.76
C LEU A 250 -6.23 -31.11 48.27
N GLY A 251 -7.10 -30.20 47.84
CA GLY A 251 -7.36 -29.96 46.42
C GLY A 251 -6.39 -28.93 45.85
N ALA A 252 -5.72 -29.26 44.73
CA ALA A 252 -4.92 -28.29 43.98
C ALA A 252 -5.76 -27.05 43.62
N PRO A 253 -5.18 -25.84 43.61
CA PRO A 253 -5.93 -24.63 43.32
C PRO A 253 -6.56 -24.74 41.92
N ASP A 254 -7.83 -24.39 41.85
CA ASP A 254 -8.63 -24.37 40.63
C ASP A 254 -7.95 -23.50 39.57
N LYS A 255 -7.30 -24.15 38.59
CA LYS A 255 -6.54 -23.47 37.52
C LYS A 255 -7.43 -22.64 36.59
N SER A 256 -8.77 -22.75 36.71
CA SER A 256 -9.72 -21.92 35.97
C SER A 256 -9.70 -20.44 36.35
N LEU A 257 -9.12 -20.09 37.52
CA LEU A 257 -9.03 -18.70 38.00
C LEU A 257 -7.73 -17.98 37.61
N LEU A 258 -6.80 -18.64 36.91
CA LEU A 258 -5.46 -18.10 36.57
C LEU A 258 -5.32 -17.57 35.14
N HIS A 259 -6.32 -17.73 34.26
CA HIS A 259 -6.34 -17.09 32.94
C HIS A 259 -6.91 -15.67 33.02
N ARG A 260 -6.14 -14.73 33.58
CA ARG A 260 -6.40 -13.28 33.46
C ARG A 260 -5.27 -12.60 32.71
N SER A 261 -5.12 -12.91 31.42
CA SER A 261 -4.49 -12.01 30.45
C SER A 261 -5.55 -10.99 29.98
N GLN A 262 -6.20 -10.29 30.91
CA GLN A 262 -7.07 -9.19 30.54
C GLN A 262 -6.20 -8.07 29.97
N SER A 263 -6.47 -7.65 28.73
CA SER A 263 -5.82 -6.51 28.10
C SER A 263 -6.02 -5.26 28.97
N ARG A 264 -5.01 -4.94 29.79
CA ARG A 264 -5.06 -3.85 30.79
C ARG A 264 -5.28 -2.48 30.16
N ALA A 265 -5.11 -2.36 28.84
CA ALA A 265 -5.23 -1.13 28.08
C ALA A 265 -6.66 -0.54 28.09
N PHE A 266 -7.70 -1.38 28.18
CA PHE A 266 -9.10 -0.97 27.94
C PHE A 266 -10.02 -1.02 29.18
N MET A 267 -9.45 -1.12 30.39
CA MET A 267 -10.20 -1.20 31.66
C MET A 267 -10.14 0.12 32.45
N THR A 268 -11.23 0.47 33.15
CA THR A 268 -11.26 1.57 34.13
C THR A 268 -10.42 1.26 35.38
N ASP A 269 -10.26 2.23 36.28
CA ASP A 269 -9.64 2.03 37.61
C ASP A 269 -10.39 1.01 38.48
N ASP A 270 -11.69 0.85 38.24
CA ASP A 270 -12.56 -0.12 38.93
C ASP A 270 -12.65 -1.48 38.23
N GLY A 271 -11.91 -1.67 37.12
CA GLY A 271 -11.89 -2.93 36.36
C GLY A 271 -13.10 -3.19 35.47
N LEU A 272 -13.90 -2.16 35.15
CA LEU A 272 -15.01 -2.24 34.21
C LEU A 272 -14.55 -1.90 32.77
N PRO A 273 -15.13 -2.53 31.73
CA PRO A 273 -14.81 -2.19 30.35
C PRO A 273 -15.31 -0.77 30.01
N MET A 274 -14.47 -0.01 29.32
CA MET A 274 -14.77 1.38 28.96
C MET A 274 -15.57 1.48 27.66
N PRO A 275 -16.44 2.50 27.51
CA PRO A 275 -17.01 2.88 26.21
C PRO A 275 -15.89 3.13 25.20
N THR A 276 -15.85 2.30 24.16
CA THR A 276 -14.73 2.25 23.22
C THR A 276 -15.25 2.04 21.80
N GLU A 277 -14.63 2.75 20.86
CA GLU A 277 -14.83 2.57 19.43
C GLU A 277 -13.54 1.99 18.81
N PHE A 278 -13.67 0.92 18.03
CA PHE A 278 -12.57 0.32 17.26
C PHE A 278 -12.83 0.49 15.76
N PHE A 279 -11.76 0.79 15.03
CA PHE A 279 -11.79 0.96 13.57
C PHE A 279 -10.77 0.00 12.96
N LEU A 280 -11.22 -1.02 12.25
CA LEU A 280 -10.33 -1.97 11.59
C LEU A 280 -10.19 -1.56 10.13
N SER A 281 -8.97 -1.46 9.61
CA SER A 281 -8.77 -1.07 8.21
C SER A 281 -7.56 -1.75 7.60
N SER A 282 -7.57 -1.98 6.30
CA SER A 282 -6.36 -2.35 5.57
C SER A 282 -5.41 -1.16 5.33
N ASP A 283 -5.87 0.07 5.55
CA ASP A 283 -5.07 1.30 5.43
C ASP A 283 -5.43 2.34 6.52
N PRO A 284 -4.44 2.96 7.19
CA PRO A 284 -4.70 4.01 8.18
C PRO A 284 -5.45 5.24 7.65
N SER A 285 -5.51 5.49 6.34
CA SER A 285 -6.23 6.62 5.72
C SER A 285 -7.73 6.63 6.06
N ALA A 286 -8.34 5.47 6.28
CA ALA A 286 -9.73 5.35 6.69
C ALA A 286 -9.95 5.52 8.20
N ILE A 287 -8.87 5.50 8.99
CA ILE A 287 -8.92 5.59 10.46
C ILE A 287 -8.63 7.01 10.94
N VAL A 288 -7.77 7.75 10.24
CA VAL A 288 -7.21 9.04 10.71
C VAL A 288 -8.26 10.11 11.02
N GLU A 289 -9.42 10.08 10.38
CA GLU A 289 -10.52 11.02 10.67
C GLU A 289 -11.21 10.73 12.01
N HIS A 290 -11.06 9.51 12.53
CA HIS A 290 -11.66 9.07 13.78
C HIS A 290 -10.66 9.04 14.94
N THR A 291 -9.43 8.56 14.70
CA THR A 291 -8.37 8.47 15.71
C THR A 291 -6.99 8.44 15.08
N LYS A 292 -6.01 9.03 15.78
CA LYS A 292 -4.57 8.90 15.43
C LYS A 292 -3.90 7.72 16.14
N LYS A 293 -4.58 7.05 17.08
CA LYS A 293 -4.03 5.91 17.83
C LYS A 293 -4.31 4.62 17.09
N VAL A 294 -3.27 3.97 16.59
CA VAL A 294 -3.38 2.76 15.79
C VAL A 294 -2.41 1.68 16.23
N MET A 295 -2.78 0.44 16.02
CA MET A 295 -1.95 -0.74 16.24
C MET A 295 -1.89 -1.55 14.95
N TYR A 296 -0.69 -1.74 14.43
CA TYR A 296 -0.46 -2.57 13.25
C TYR A 296 -0.44 -4.04 13.67
N LEU A 297 -1.22 -4.87 12.99
CA LEU A 297 -1.14 -6.32 13.15
C LEU A 297 0.07 -6.83 12.37
N GLU A 298 0.71 -7.89 12.87
CA GLU A 298 1.75 -8.66 12.18
C GLU A 298 1.16 -9.92 11.56
N ASP A 299 1.95 -10.59 10.71
CA ASP A 299 1.55 -11.88 10.13
C ASP A 299 1.29 -12.92 11.24
N ASP A 300 0.25 -13.74 11.03
CA ASP A 300 -0.28 -14.75 11.94
C ASP A 300 -0.95 -14.19 13.22
N ASP A 301 -1.12 -12.87 13.34
CA ASP A 301 -1.92 -12.28 14.41
C ASP A 301 -3.42 -12.51 14.16
N ILE A 302 -4.11 -12.92 15.22
CA ILE A 302 -5.56 -13.05 15.31
C ILE A 302 -6.05 -12.09 16.38
N ALA A 303 -6.54 -10.94 15.96
CA ALA A 303 -7.15 -9.93 16.82
C ALA A 303 -8.61 -10.29 17.08
N HIS A 304 -8.98 -10.43 18.35
CA HIS A 304 -10.36 -10.62 18.81
C HIS A 304 -10.81 -9.39 19.58
N ILE A 305 -11.87 -8.75 19.10
CA ILE A 305 -12.54 -7.65 19.80
C ILE A 305 -13.83 -8.19 20.39
N HIS A 306 -13.92 -8.17 21.71
CA HIS A 306 -15.06 -8.64 22.51
C HIS A 306 -15.17 -7.81 23.78
N GLU A 307 -16.40 -7.48 24.18
CA GLU A 307 -16.70 -6.71 25.41
C GLU A 307 -15.88 -5.41 25.57
N GLY A 308 -15.62 -4.70 24.47
CA GLY A 308 -14.85 -3.44 24.49
C GLY A 308 -13.35 -3.62 24.72
N SER A 309 -12.86 -4.85 24.70
CA SER A 309 -11.45 -5.20 24.83
C SER A 309 -10.89 -5.76 23.52
N LEU A 310 -9.59 -5.58 23.30
CA LEU A 310 -8.86 -6.10 22.16
C LEU A 310 -7.78 -7.08 22.66
N HIS A 311 -7.87 -8.32 22.20
CA HIS A 311 -6.96 -9.42 22.49
C HIS A 311 -6.25 -9.86 21.20
N ILE A 312 -4.94 -10.09 21.28
CA ILE A 312 -4.16 -10.61 20.15
C ILE A 312 -3.74 -12.03 20.47
N HIS A 313 -4.07 -12.97 19.59
CA HIS A 313 -3.69 -14.37 19.70
C HIS A 313 -2.80 -14.78 18.53
N ARG A 314 -1.89 -15.73 18.77
CA ARG A 314 -1.07 -16.36 17.72
C ARG A 314 -1.01 -17.88 17.90
N LEU A 315 -1.04 -18.62 16.80
CA LEU A 315 -0.99 -20.09 16.80
C LEU A 315 0.37 -20.66 17.19
N LYS A 316 1.46 -20.02 16.75
CA LYS A 316 2.84 -20.46 16.98
C LYS A 316 3.72 -19.30 17.38
N LYS A 317 4.66 -19.54 18.28
CA LYS A 317 5.74 -18.59 18.56
C LYS A 317 6.81 -18.75 17.48
N ALA A 318 6.94 -17.75 16.62
CA ALA A 318 8.03 -17.70 15.64
C ALA A 318 9.29 -17.12 16.30
N ASP A 319 10.46 -17.58 15.90
CA ASP A 319 11.72 -17.02 16.39
C ASP A 319 11.82 -15.53 16.01
N GLY A 320 12.00 -14.67 17.02
CA GLY A 320 12.12 -13.22 16.85
C GLY A 320 10.82 -12.41 16.91
N SER A 321 9.64 -13.04 17.08
CA SER A 321 8.39 -12.26 17.20
C SER A 321 8.23 -11.57 18.54
N SER A 322 7.87 -10.28 18.52
CA SER A 322 7.53 -9.53 19.73
C SER A 322 6.29 -10.13 20.42
N ASN A 323 6.36 -10.28 21.74
CA ASN A 323 5.23 -10.70 22.58
C ASN A 323 4.22 -9.57 22.83
N VAL A 324 4.46 -8.39 22.26
CA VAL A 324 3.69 -7.18 22.52
C VAL A 324 3.49 -6.41 21.20
N ARG A 325 2.28 -5.91 20.97
CA ARG A 325 1.96 -4.96 19.89
C ARG A 325 1.80 -3.57 20.47
N THR A 326 2.53 -2.60 19.91
CA THR A 326 2.51 -1.22 20.38
C THR A 326 1.44 -0.40 19.68
N ILE A 327 0.72 0.42 20.45
CA ILE A 327 -0.21 1.42 19.94
C ILE A 327 0.59 2.67 19.64
N GLN A 328 0.68 3.01 18.36
CA GLN A 328 1.44 4.14 17.86
C GLN A 328 0.52 5.33 17.56
N THR A 329 1.08 6.53 17.57
CA THR A 329 0.37 7.73 17.13
C THR A 329 0.75 8.00 15.69
N LEU A 330 -0.22 8.02 14.79
CA LEU A 330 -0.02 8.42 13.39
C LEU A 330 0.37 9.90 13.34
N GLU A 331 1.44 10.19 12.59
CA GLU A 331 1.82 11.56 12.21
C GLU A 331 0.94 12.11 11.09
N LEU A 332 0.13 11.25 10.47
CA LEU A 332 -0.76 11.58 9.37
C LEU A 332 -1.80 12.64 9.74
N GLU A 333 -2.01 13.61 8.85
CA GLU A 333 -3.08 14.60 8.96
C GLU A 333 -4.17 14.41 7.90
N LEU A 334 -5.42 14.69 8.28
CA LEU A 334 -6.58 14.53 7.39
C LEU A 334 -6.46 15.37 6.10
N GLN A 335 -5.83 16.55 6.18
CA GLN A 335 -5.63 17.43 5.03
C GLN A 335 -4.75 16.79 3.95
N GLU A 336 -3.80 15.93 4.33
CA GLU A 336 -2.90 15.25 3.40
C GLU A 336 -3.63 14.24 2.51
N ILE A 337 -4.76 13.70 2.98
CA ILE A 337 -5.60 12.75 2.23
C ILE A 337 -6.85 13.40 1.60
N MET A 338 -6.95 14.73 1.61
CA MET A 338 -8.03 15.49 0.96
C MET A 338 -7.53 16.21 -0.29
N LYS A 339 -8.40 16.41 -1.29
CA LYS A 339 -8.05 17.13 -2.53
C LYS A 339 -7.81 18.63 -2.33
N GLY A 340 -8.43 19.23 -1.31
CA GLY A 340 -8.32 20.66 -1.04
C GLY A 340 -8.88 21.50 -2.19
N LYS A 341 -8.05 22.37 -2.77
CA LYS A 341 -8.40 23.27 -3.88
C LYS A 341 -8.29 22.65 -5.28
N PHE A 342 -7.88 21.40 -5.38
CA PHE A 342 -7.63 20.71 -6.65
C PHE A 342 -8.80 19.78 -7.02
N ASP A 343 -9.00 19.57 -8.32
CA ASP A 343 -10.08 18.69 -8.82
C ASP A 343 -9.72 17.21 -8.64
N HIS A 344 -8.43 16.90 -8.69
CA HIS A 344 -7.88 15.55 -8.68
C HIS A 344 -6.73 15.40 -7.68
N PHE A 345 -6.57 14.21 -7.10
CA PHE A 345 -5.42 13.89 -6.25
C PHE A 345 -4.12 13.95 -7.04
N MET A 346 -4.09 13.42 -8.26
CA MET A 346 -2.89 13.50 -9.10
C MET A 346 -2.44 14.94 -9.32
N GLN A 347 -3.37 15.87 -9.57
CA GLN A 347 -3.05 17.29 -9.72
C GLN A 347 -2.48 17.87 -8.42
N LYS A 348 -3.17 17.64 -7.30
CA LYS A 348 -2.68 18.06 -5.97
C LYS A 348 -1.24 17.56 -5.75
N GLU A 349 -1.00 16.28 -5.97
CA GLU A 349 0.29 15.63 -5.69
C GLU A 349 1.41 16.12 -6.62
N ILE A 350 1.12 16.46 -7.87
CA ILE A 350 2.08 17.13 -8.77
C ILE A 350 2.46 18.50 -8.21
N PHE A 351 1.47 19.27 -7.74
CA PHE A 351 1.67 20.63 -7.25
C PHE A 351 2.24 20.70 -5.82
N GLU A 352 2.14 19.62 -5.04
CA GLU A 352 2.78 19.46 -3.72
C GLU A 352 4.25 19.01 -3.79
N GLN A 353 4.78 18.81 -5.00
CA GLN A 353 6.17 18.41 -5.17
C GLN A 353 7.17 19.35 -4.48
N PRO A 354 7.06 20.69 -4.54
CA PRO A 354 7.94 21.60 -3.81
C PRO A 354 8.01 21.31 -2.30
N GLU A 355 6.87 21.05 -1.67
CA GLU A 355 6.79 20.75 -0.24
C GLU A 355 7.30 19.33 0.06
N SER A 356 6.93 18.34 -0.76
CA SER A 356 7.32 16.93 -0.54
C SER A 356 8.83 16.71 -0.68
N VAL A 357 9.51 17.40 -1.60
CA VAL A 357 10.97 17.32 -1.72
C VAL A 357 11.67 17.94 -0.51
N VAL A 358 11.14 19.04 0.03
CA VAL A 358 11.65 19.65 1.26
C VAL A 358 11.45 18.72 2.45
N ASN A 359 10.27 18.09 2.56
CA ASN A 359 9.98 17.12 3.62
C ASN A 359 10.87 15.88 3.54
N THR A 360 11.25 15.47 2.33
CA THR A 360 12.21 14.40 2.09
C THR A 360 13.60 14.76 2.59
N MET A 361 14.03 16.01 2.43
CA MET A 361 15.36 16.49 2.86
C MET A 361 15.43 16.94 4.33
N ARG A 362 14.27 17.22 4.94
CA ARG A 362 14.16 17.80 6.29
C ARG A 362 14.91 16.97 7.33
N GLY A 363 15.83 17.61 8.05
CA GLY A 363 16.65 16.98 9.09
C GLY A 363 17.70 15.99 8.57
N ARG A 364 17.87 15.87 7.25
CA ARG A 364 18.81 14.94 6.60
C ARG A 364 19.89 15.68 5.83
N LEU A 365 19.54 16.78 5.17
CA LEU A 365 20.48 17.66 4.47
C LEU A 365 20.81 18.87 5.34
N ASP A 366 22.09 19.02 5.70
CA ASP A 366 22.61 20.21 6.36
C ASP A 366 23.61 20.91 5.42
N ILE A 367 23.15 22.00 4.82
CA ILE A 367 23.94 22.79 3.88
C ILE A 367 25.06 23.55 4.59
N GLY A 368 24.82 24.03 5.81
CA GLY A 368 25.78 24.84 6.56
C GLY A 368 27.02 24.03 6.93
N ASN A 369 26.82 22.78 7.31
CA ASN A 369 27.90 21.84 7.62
C ASN A 369 28.29 20.95 6.42
N GLN A 370 27.61 21.07 5.28
CA GLN A 370 27.82 20.23 4.08
C GLN A 370 27.74 18.72 4.39
N THR A 371 26.78 18.32 5.22
CA THR A 371 26.59 16.92 5.63
C THR A 371 25.24 16.39 5.22
N VAL A 372 25.20 15.08 4.93
CA VAL A 372 23.96 14.35 4.68
C VAL A 372 23.88 13.19 5.66
N THR A 373 22.89 13.23 6.55
CA THR A 373 22.67 12.21 7.58
C THR A 373 21.37 11.48 7.33
N LEU A 374 21.46 10.22 6.94
CA LEU A 374 20.32 9.31 6.85
C LEU A 374 20.28 8.42 8.09
N GLY A 375 19.51 8.83 9.10
CA GLY A 375 19.48 8.17 10.42
C GLY A 375 19.22 6.66 10.35
N GLY A 376 18.33 6.23 9.47
CA GLY A 376 18.00 4.81 9.28
C GLY A 376 19.13 3.97 8.68
N LEU A 377 20.15 4.58 8.07
CA LEU A 377 21.31 3.89 7.48
C LEU A 377 22.58 4.00 8.32
N ARG A 378 22.58 4.81 9.40
CA ARG A 378 23.79 5.17 10.15
C ARG A 378 24.60 3.96 10.63
N SER A 379 23.93 2.93 11.12
CA SER A 379 24.58 1.71 11.62
C SER A 379 25.13 0.80 10.52
N TYR A 380 24.72 1.00 9.27
CA TYR A 380 25.03 0.10 8.14
C TYR A 380 25.86 0.76 7.04
N ILE A 381 26.02 2.09 7.05
CA ILE A 381 26.69 2.82 5.96
C ILE A 381 28.11 2.31 5.67
N THR A 382 28.87 1.94 6.70
CA THR A 382 30.23 1.39 6.58
C THR A 382 30.23 -0.03 6.01
N THR A 383 29.17 -0.80 6.25
CA THR A 383 28.99 -2.13 5.64
C THR A 383 28.60 -1.99 4.18
N ILE A 384 27.67 -1.08 3.86
CA ILE A 384 27.26 -0.80 2.47
C ILE A 384 28.45 -0.32 1.63
N ARG A 385 29.31 0.54 2.17
CA ARG A 385 30.54 1.00 1.48
C ARG A 385 31.53 -0.14 1.16
N ARG A 386 31.47 -1.27 1.88
CA ARG A 386 32.34 -2.44 1.66
C ARG A 386 31.74 -3.46 0.69
N SER A 387 30.48 -3.27 0.29
CA SER A 387 29.80 -4.13 -0.66
C SER A 387 30.45 -4.05 -2.04
N ARG A 388 30.48 -5.18 -2.76
CA ARG A 388 31.09 -5.25 -4.09
C ARG A 388 30.14 -4.85 -5.21
N ARG A 389 28.85 -4.81 -4.93
CA ARG A 389 27.79 -4.45 -5.87
C ARG A 389 26.55 -3.98 -5.11
N ILE A 390 25.86 -3.00 -5.69
CA ILE A 390 24.56 -2.55 -5.22
C ILE A 390 23.51 -2.92 -6.28
N ILE A 391 22.43 -3.56 -5.87
CA ILE A 391 21.34 -4.01 -6.75
C ILE A 391 20.08 -3.27 -6.35
N PHE A 392 19.58 -2.38 -7.20
CA PHE A 392 18.27 -1.76 -7.04
C PHE A 392 17.19 -2.69 -7.61
N ILE A 393 16.16 -2.97 -6.81
CA ILE A 393 15.06 -3.86 -7.18
C ILE A 393 13.74 -3.13 -6.93
N ALA A 394 12.95 -2.95 -7.99
CA ALA A 394 11.68 -2.22 -7.93
C ALA A 394 10.76 -2.58 -9.12
N CYS A 395 9.54 -2.03 -9.12
CA CYS A 395 8.58 -2.16 -10.21
C CYS A 395 8.09 -0.78 -10.69
N GLY A 396 7.70 -0.69 -11.97
CA GLY A 396 7.06 0.49 -12.57
C GLY A 396 7.83 1.81 -12.35
N THR A 397 7.13 2.85 -11.91
CA THR A 397 7.73 4.17 -11.62
C THR A 397 8.87 4.11 -10.59
N SER A 398 8.83 3.20 -9.61
CA SER A 398 9.94 3.04 -8.65
C SER A 398 11.19 2.42 -9.28
N TYR A 399 11.04 1.60 -10.33
CA TYR A 399 12.17 1.14 -11.14
C TYR A 399 12.77 2.29 -11.97
N HIS A 400 11.93 3.16 -12.53
CA HIS A 400 12.43 4.35 -13.25
C HIS A 400 13.22 5.30 -12.33
N SER A 401 12.82 5.48 -11.07
CA SER A 401 13.58 6.32 -10.13
C SER A 401 14.96 5.71 -9.85
N CYS A 402 15.06 4.38 -9.74
CA CYS A 402 16.35 3.67 -9.61
C CYS A 402 17.24 3.85 -10.86
N MET A 403 16.66 3.72 -12.06
CA MET A 403 17.37 3.96 -13.32
C MET A 403 17.91 5.38 -13.41
N ALA A 404 17.16 6.34 -12.89
CA ALA A 404 17.52 7.74 -12.99
C ALA A 404 18.71 8.14 -12.08
N VAL A 405 18.87 7.47 -10.95
CA VAL A 405 19.99 7.70 -10.02
C VAL A 405 21.18 6.78 -10.28
N ARG A 406 21.06 5.79 -11.17
CA ARG A 406 22.13 4.83 -11.45
C ARG A 406 23.49 5.49 -11.71
N GLY A 407 23.51 6.49 -12.59
CA GLY A 407 24.75 7.17 -12.99
C GLY A 407 25.43 7.90 -11.82
N VAL A 408 24.67 8.56 -10.94
CA VAL A 408 25.26 9.28 -9.79
C VAL A 408 25.76 8.31 -8.72
N PHE A 409 25.13 7.14 -8.55
CA PHE A 409 25.68 6.09 -7.69
C PHE A 409 27.00 5.55 -8.24
N GLU A 410 27.06 5.23 -9.54
CA GLU A 410 28.30 4.79 -10.19
C GLU A 410 29.40 5.86 -10.04
N GLU A 411 29.06 7.14 -10.21
CA GLU A 411 29.98 8.28 -10.10
C GLU A 411 30.53 8.49 -8.68
N LEU A 412 29.68 8.46 -7.66
CA LEU A 412 30.04 8.80 -6.28
C LEU A 412 30.61 7.61 -5.50
N THR A 413 30.11 6.40 -5.78
CA THR A 413 30.48 5.19 -5.03
C THR A 413 31.55 4.36 -5.73
N GLU A 414 31.66 4.43 -7.07
CA GLU A 414 32.51 3.54 -7.88
C GLU A 414 32.25 2.04 -7.62
N ILE A 415 31.07 1.72 -7.07
CA ILE A 415 30.58 0.36 -6.89
C ILE A 415 29.71 0.02 -8.10
N PRO A 416 29.83 -1.19 -8.68
CA PRO A 416 28.90 -1.68 -9.70
C PRO A 416 27.44 -1.57 -9.26
N ILE A 417 26.63 -0.88 -10.08
CA ILE A 417 25.20 -0.69 -9.85
C ILE A 417 24.41 -1.52 -10.85
N ALA A 418 23.57 -2.43 -10.35
CA ALA A 418 22.55 -3.12 -11.13
C ALA A 418 21.18 -2.53 -10.80
N VAL A 419 20.30 -2.44 -11.80
CA VAL A 419 18.91 -2.00 -11.62
C VAL A 419 18.03 -3.03 -12.29
N GLU A 420 17.14 -3.64 -11.53
CA GLU A 420 16.40 -4.84 -11.92
C GLU A 420 14.90 -4.64 -11.69
N LEU A 421 14.09 -5.11 -12.65
CA LEU A 421 12.66 -5.27 -12.46
C LEU A 421 12.42 -6.48 -11.57
N ALA A 422 11.64 -6.32 -10.50
CA ALA A 422 11.52 -7.35 -9.47
C ALA A 422 10.96 -8.69 -9.98
N SER A 423 10.01 -8.65 -10.92
CA SER A 423 9.46 -9.86 -11.55
C SER A 423 10.51 -10.63 -12.35
N ASP A 424 11.19 -9.98 -13.30
CA ASP A 424 12.24 -10.60 -14.11
C ASP A 424 13.43 -11.10 -13.25
N PHE A 425 13.75 -10.37 -12.18
CA PHE A 425 14.77 -10.78 -11.21
C PHE A 425 14.44 -12.13 -10.54
N LEU A 426 13.17 -12.34 -10.18
CA LEU A 426 12.68 -13.59 -9.61
C LEU A 426 12.62 -14.70 -10.66
N ASP A 427 12.09 -14.42 -11.84
CA ASP A 427 11.95 -15.38 -12.94
C ASP A 427 13.30 -15.98 -13.36
N ARG A 428 14.33 -15.13 -13.46
CA ARG A 428 15.69 -15.57 -13.80
C ARG A 428 16.44 -16.20 -12.63
N GLN A 429 15.87 -16.15 -11.42
CA GLN A 429 16.55 -16.50 -10.18
C GLN A 429 17.94 -15.84 -10.13
N ALA A 430 17.96 -14.52 -10.23
CA ALA A 430 19.20 -13.77 -10.39
C ALA A 430 20.23 -14.10 -9.28
N PRO A 431 21.53 -14.24 -9.60
CA PRO A 431 22.56 -14.51 -8.61
C PRO A 431 22.76 -13.35 -7.62
N VAL A 432 22.59 -13.64 -6.34
CA VAL A 432 22.82 -12.71 -5.22
C VAL A 432 23.81 -13.33 -4.25
N PHE A 433 24.75 -12.51 -3.79
CA PHE A 433 25.85 -12.90 -2.90
C PHE A 433 25.78 -12.13 -1.58
N ARG A 434 26.51 -12.62 -0.58
CA ARG A 434 26.55 -12.04 0.78
C ARG A 434 27.17 -10.64 0.84
N ASP A 435 28.02 -10.30 -0.12
CA ASP A 435 28.68 -9.01 -0.27
C ASP A 435 27.93 -8.05 -1.21
N ASP A 436 26.72 -8.41 -1.62
CA ASP A 436 25.79 -7.50 -2.29
C ASP A 436 25.01 -6.66 -1.27
N THR A 437 24.69 -5.43 -1.67
CA THR A 437 23.63 -4.64 -1.03
C THR A 437 22.43 -4.53 -1.97
N CYS A 438 21.30 -5.09 -1.57
CA CYS A 438 20.06 -5.03 -2.31
C CYS A 438 19.17 -3.90 -1.79
N VAL A 439 18.84 -2.93 -2.64
CA VAL A 439 18.03 -1.76 -2.32
C VAL A 439 16.64 -1.94 -2.93
N PHE A 440 15.62 -2.03 -2.08
CA PHE A 440 14.23 -2.19 -2.47
C PHE A 440 13.53 -0.85 -2.44
N VAL A 441 13.06 -0.39 -3.60
CA VAL A 441 12.38 0.91 -3.73
C VAL A 441 10.89 0.67 -4.01
N SER A 442 10.03 1.09 -3.09
CA SER A 442 8.59 0.90 -3.22
C SER A 442 7.83 1.99 -2.47
N GLN A 443 6.93 2.70 -3.15
CA GLN A 443 6.08 3.71 -2.51
C GLN A 443 5.24 3.08 -1.39
N SER A 444 4.56 1.97 -1.67
CA SER A 444 3.65 1.32 -0.73
C SER A 444 4.36 0.43 0.29
N GLY A 445 5.54 -0.10 -0.07
CA GLY A 445 6.25 -1.09 0.74
C GLY A 445 5.58 -2.47 0.76
N GLU A 446 4.58 -2.69 -0.10
CA GLU A 446 3.75 -3.91 -0.16
C GLU A 446 3.68 -4.53 -1.56
N THR A 447 4.49 -4.05 -2.52
CA THR A 447 4.52 -4.58 -3.88
C THR A 447 4.94 -6.04 -3.87
N ALA A 448 4.11 -6.95 -4.41
CA ALA A 448 4.27 -8.40 -4.27
C ALA A 448 5.65 -8.89 -4.77
N ASP A 449 5.99 -8.60 -6.02
CA ASP A 449 7.28 -8.99 -6.61
C ASP A 449 8.47 -8.42 -5.83
N SER A 450 8.42 -7.14 -5.44
CA SER A 450 9.48 -6.50 -4.64
C SER A 450 9.64 -7.19 -3.28
N LEU A 451 8.54 -7.56 -2.63
CA LEU A 451 8.55 -8.24 -1.34
C LEU A 451 9.07 -9.68 -1.45
N MET A 452 8.74 -10.38 -2.53
CA MET A 452 9.27 -11.71 -2.81
C MET A 452 10.76 -11.67 -3.15
N ALA A 453 11.19 -10.70 -3.96
CA ALA A 453 12.60 -10.45 -4.23
C ALA A 453 13.38 -10.09 -2.95
N LEU A 454 12.76 -9.36 -2.01
CA LEU A 454 13.34 -9.09 -0.70
C LEU A 454 13.60 -10.37 0.09
N ARG A 455 12.59 -11.25 0.20
CA ARG A 455 12.75 -12.55 0.86
C ARG A 455 13.84 -13.39 0.18
N TYR A 456 13.84 -13.43 -1.15
CA TYR A 456 14.85 -14.13 -1.95
C TYR A 456 16.29 -13.65 -1.67
N CYS A 457 16.49 -12.34 -1.49
CA CYS A 457 17.78 -11.74 -1.17
C CYS A 457 18.19 -11.99 0.30
N LEU A 458 17.23 -11.95 1.23
CA LEU A 458 17.46 -12.27 2.64
C LEU A 458 17.94 -13.72 2.80
N ASP A 459 17.33 -14.68 2.11
CA ASP A 459 17.72 -16.10 2.14
C ASP A 459 19.16 -16.33 1.66
N ARG A 460 19.67 -15.43 0.78
CA ARG A 460 21.05 -15.47 0.27
C ARG A 460 22.04 -14.68 1.13
N GLY A 461 21.55 -14.04 2.20
CA GLY A 461 22.36 -13.31 3.17
C GLY A 461 22.91 -11.99 2.66
N ALA A 462 22.29 -11.39 1.64
CA ALA A 462 22.64 -10.03 1.22
C ALA A 462 22.16 -9.00 2.24
N LEU A 463 22.88 -7.86 2.32
CA LEU A 463 22.39 -6.72 3.08
C LEU A 463 21.22 -6.08 2.33
N THR A 464 20.11 -5.82 3.03
CA THR A 464 18.89 -5.31 2.40
C THR A 464 18.52 -3.92 2.94
N VAL A 465 18.22 -3.00 2.03
CA VAL A 465 17.88 -1.60 2.33
C VAL A 465 16.50 -1.28 1.77
N GLY A 466 15.58 -0.81 2.60
CA GLY A 466 14.24 -0.39 2.18
C GLY A 466 14.13 1.11 1.96
N ILE A 467 13.77 1.56 0.76
CA ILE A 467 13.41 2.96 0.47
C ILE A 467 11.90 3.02 0.22
N VAL A 468 11.15 3.41 1.26
CA VAL A 468 9.69 3.32 1.27
C VAL A 468 9.03 4.63 1.67
N ASN A 469 7.75 4.81 1.32
CA ASN A 469 6.98 5.98 1.73
C ASN A 469 5.88 5.66 2.76
N VAL A 470 5.72 4.38 3.14
CA VAL A 470 4.76 3.93 4.15
C VAL A 470 5.51 3.31 5.33
N VAL A 471 5.41 3.97 6.50
CA VAL A 471 5.93 3.45 7.77
C VAL A 471 5.20 2.17 8.16
N GLY A 472 5.95 1.17 8.63
CA GLY A 472 5.37 -0.11 9.10
C GLY A 472 4.91 -1.03 7.96
N SER A 473 5.26 -0.72 6.72
CA SER A 473 5.04 -1.62 5.58
C SER A 473 5.94 -2.85 5.65
N SER A 474 5.53 -3.94 4.99
CA SER A 474 6.25 -5.22 4.98
C SER A 474 7.71 -5.08 4.57
N ILE A 475 8.00 -4.33 3.49
CA ILE A 475 9.39 -4.06 3.06
C ILE A 475 10.16 -3.32 4.16
N SER A 476 9.55 -2.30 4.79
CA SER A 476 10.23 -1.51 5.82
C SER A 476 10.60 -2.32 7.07
N LEU A 477 9.75 -3.29 7.44
CA LEU A 477 9.93 -4.12 8.62
C LEU A 477 10.92 -5.27 8.38
N LEU A 478 10.97 -5.82 7.15
CA LEU A 478 11.81 -6.96 6.82
C LEU A 478 13.24 -6.57 6.39
N THR A 479 13.46 -5.35 5.90
CA THR A 479 14.80 -4.88 5.53
C THR A 479 15.68 -4.62 6.76
N HIS A 480 16.99 -4.83 6.64
CA HIS A 480 17.94 -4.59 7.75
C HIS A 480 18.02 -3.12 8.16
N CYS A 481 17.89 -2.22 7.17
CA CYS A 481 17.87 -0.78 7.36
C CYS A 481 17.08 -0.11 6.23
N GLY A 482 16.80 1.18 6.36
CA GLY A 482 15.99 1.85 5.35
C GLY A 482 15.88 3.36 5.51
N VAL A 483 15.24 3.97 4.51
CA VAL A 483 14.94 5.40 4.46
C VAL A 483 13.45 5.55 4.19
N HIS A 484 12.75 6.18 5.13
CA HIS A 484 11.39 6.67 4.89
C HIS A 484 11.47 7.91 4.00
N VAL A 485 10.94 7.86 2.79
CA VAL A 485 11.01 8.94 1.81
C VAL A 485 10.41 10.23 2.36
N ASN A 486 9.25 10.15 3.02
CA ASN A 486 8.56 11.30 3.63
C ASN A 486 7.94 12.28 2.63
N ALA A 487 7.34 11.75 1.56
CA ALA A 487 6.59 12.54 0.58
C ALA A 487 5.15 12.87 1.05
N GLY A 488 4.73 12.35 2.21
CA GLY A 488 3.33 12.27 2.63
C GLY A 488 2.55 11.20 1.87
N PRO A 489 1.28 10.97 2.19
CA PRO A 489 0.42 10.02 1.47
C PRO A 489 0.28 10.41 0.01
N GLU A 490 0.23 9.39 -0.83
CA GLU A 490 -0.08 9.55 -2.24
C GLU A 490 -1.33 8.70 -2.49
N ILE A 491 -2.41 9.34 -2.94
CA ILE A 491 -3.73 8.76 -3.17
C ILE A 491 -3.93 8.50 -4.67
N GLY A 492 -3.41 9.37 -5.54
CA GLY A 492 -3.46 9.18 -7.00
C GLY A 492 -2.88 7.83 -7.42
N VAL A 493 -3.54 7.13 -8.36
CA VAL A 493 -3.06 5.80 -8.81
C VAL A 493 -1.70 5.90 -9.49
N ALA A 494 -1.52 6.90 -10.37
CA ALA A 494 -0.23 7.16 -11.00
C ALA A 494 0.70 7.91 -10.04
N SER A 495 1.86 7.33 -9.74
CA SER A 495 2.84 7.94 -8.83
C SER A 495 3.46 9.22 -9.41
N THR A 496 3.63 10.24 -8.57
CA THR A 496 4.17 11.56 -8.94
C THR A 496 5.19 12.05 -7.92
N LYS A 497 4.74 12.59 -6.78
CA LYS A 497 5.61 13.08 -5.70
C LYS A 497 6.46 11.97 -5.06
N ALA A 498 5.98 10.72 -5.07
CA ALA A 498 6.80 9.62 -4.60
C ALA A 498 7.99 9.35 -5.54
N TYR A 499 7.87 9.50 -6.86
CA TYR A 499 9.00 9.37 -7.80
C TYR A 499 10.10 10.40 -7.51
N THR A 500 9.75 11.68 -7.44
CA THR A 500 10.72 12.76 -7.21
C THR A 500 11.32 12.71 -5.82
N SER A 501 10.54 12.32 -4.81
CA SER A 501 11.04 12.13 -3.46
C SER A 501 11.93 10.88 -3.32
N GLN A 502 11.62 9.76 -3.98
CA GLN A 502 12.51 8.60 -4.08
C GLN A 502 13.84 8.97 -4.72
N PHE A 503 13.79 9.73 -5.81
CA PHE A 503 14.97 10.23 -6.52
C PHE A 503 15.89 11.02 -5.57
N ILE A 504 15.34 11.97 -4.81
CA ILE A 504 16.11 12.78 -3.85
C ILE A 504 16.63 11.93 -2.68
N ALA A 505 15.82 11.03 -2.14
CA ALA A 505 16.24 10.13 -1.06
C ALA A 505 17.43 9.26 -1.49
N MET A 506 17.41 8.76 -2.72
CA MET A 506 18.51 7.99 -3.29
C MET A 506 19.74 8.85 -3.60
N ILE A 507 19.59 10.10 -4.03
CA ILE A 507 20.72 11.02 -4.18
C ILE A 507 21.38 11.32 -2.83
N MET A 508 20.61 11.59 -1.79
CA MET A 508 21.14 11.74 -0.43
C MET A 508 21.86 10.47 0.05
N PHE A 509 21.36 9.30 -0.35
CA PHE A 509 22.03 8.03 -0.05
C PHE A 509 23.38 7.91 -0.78
N ALA A 510 23.46 8.26 -2.07
CA ALA A 510 24.73 8.31 -2.80
C ALA A 510 25.71 9.33 -2.20
N LEU A 511 25.23 10.52 -1.81
CA LEU A 511 26.02 11.56 -1.15
C LEU A 511 26.59 11.11 0.21
N SER A 512 25.81 10.31 0.96
CA SER A 512 26.25 9.71 2.21
C SER A 512 27.32 8.64 1.95
N LEU A 513 27.16 7.80 0.93
CA LEU A 513 28.17 6.79 0.59
C LEU A 513 29.50 7.40 0.12
N GLY A 514 29.46 8.52 -0.62
CA GLY A 514 30.64 9.21 -1.14
C GLY A 514 31.39 10.11 -0.15
N GLU A 515 30.96 10.20 1.11
CA GLU A 515 31.47 11.17 2.10
C GLU A 515 32.97 11.04 2.43
N ASP A 516 33.50 9.82 2.55
CA ASP A 516 34.89 9.61 2.95
C ASP A 516 35.90 9.92 1.81
N ARG A 517 35.42 10.32 0.63
CA ARG A 517 36.24 10.52 -0.56
C ARG A 517 36.53 11.99 -0.81
N ALA A 518 37.73 12.43 -0.43
CA ALA A 518 38.19 13.80 -0.64
C ALA A 518 38.08 14.28 -2.10
N SER A 519 38.32 13.39 -3.08
CA SER A 519 38.22 13.72 -4.51
C SER A 519 36.80 14.05 -4.98
N LYS A 520 35.78 13.58 -4.26
CA LYS A 520 34.36 13.79 -4.60
C LYS A 520 33.74 14.95 -3.81
N GLN A 521 34.48 15.59 -2.90
CA GLN A 521 33.95 16.62 -2.01
C GLN A 521 33.31 17.80 -2.76
N LYS A 522 34.02 18.38 -3.73
CA LYS A 522 33.49 19.48 -4.57
C LYS A 522 32.20 19.10 -5.31
N ARG A 523 32.15 17.86 -5.81
CA ARG A 523 30.96 17.34 -6.51
C ARG A 523 29.79 17.14 -5.56
N ARG A 524 30.04 16.66 -4.34
CA ARG A 524 29.01 16.56 -3.29
C ARG A 524 28.45 17.94 -2.93
N GLU A 525 29.33 18.93 -2.75
CA GLU A 525 28.94 20.32 -2.45
C GLU A 525 28.05 20.91 -3.54
N GLU A 526 28.43 20.73 -4.81
CA GLU A 526 27.62 21.15 -5.96
C GLU A 526 26.21 20.52 -5.92
N ILE A 527 26.11 19.21 -5.73
CA ILE A 527 24.83 18.50 -5.66
C ILE A 527 23.99 18.98 -4.47
N MET A 528 24.61 19.16 -3.29
CA MET A 528 23.93 19.67 -2.09
C MET A 528 23.40 21.10 -2.28
N GLU A 529 24.17 21.96 -2.95
CA GLU A 529 23.70 23.30 -3.32
C GLU A 529 22.53 23.23 -4.31
N GLY A 530 22.60 22.34 -5.29
CA GLY A 530 21.49 22.08 -6.22
C GLY A 530 20.20 21.63 -5.51
N LEU A 531 20.33 20.70 -4.56
CA LEU A 531 19.21 20.22 -3.74
C LEU A 531 18.56 21.36 -2.94
N SER A 532 19.33 22.33 -2.46
CA SER A 532 18.79 23.48 -1.72
C SER A 532 17.86 24.36 -2.56
N LYS A 533 18.08 24.42 -3.89
CA LYS A 533 17.33 25.26 -4.83
C LYS A 533 16.19 24.51 -5.52
N ILE A 534 16.16 23.17 -5.40
CA ILE A 534 15.28 22.33 -6.22
C ILE A 534 13.79 22.65 -6.00
N SER A 535 13.38 22.94 -4.77
CA SER A 535 11.98 23.28 -4.45
C SER A 535 11.50 24.50 -5.23
N ASP A 536 12.29 25.57 -5.28
CA ASP A 536 11.89 26.80 -5.97
C ASP A 536 11.98 26.63 -7.49
N GLN A 537 12.90 25.81 -7.98
CA GLN A 537 12.96 25.44 -9.40
C GLN A 537 11.72 24.63 -9.82
N ILE A 538 11.24 23.70 -8.99
CA ILE A 538 9.98 22.97 -9.22
C ILE A 538 8.81 23.95 -9.31
N LYS A 539 8.73 24.95 -8.42
CA LYS A 539 7.68 26.00 -8.50
C LYS A 539 7.75 26.78 -9.82
N SER A 540 8.94 27.10 -10.31
CA SER A 540 9.12 27.74 -11.62
C SER A 540 8.52 26.88 -12.75
N VAL A 541 8.80 25.57 -12.74
CA VAL A 541 8.26 24.63 -13.75
C VAL A 541 6.74 24.52 -13.63
N LEU A 542 6.19 24.42 -12.42
CA LEU A 542 4.74 24.34 -12.19
C LEU A 542 3.99 25.61 -12.63
N SER A 543 4.65 26.77 -12.67
CA SER A 543 4.05 28.02 -13.17
C SER A 543 3.67 27.95 -14.66
N GLN A 544 4.25 27.01 -15.41
CA GLN A 544 3.97 26.79 -16.83
C GLN A 544 2.76 25.89 -17.11
N ASP A 545 2.02 25.48 -16.07
CA ASP A 545 0.83 24.62 -16.18
C ASP A 545 -0.14 25.06 -17.29
N GLN A 546 -0.48 26.35 -17.36
CA GLN A 546 -1.41 26.86 -18.37
C GLN A 546 -0.84 26.83 -19.80
N LYS A 547 0.48 27.03 -19.95
CA LYS A 547 1.17 26.89 -21.24
C LYS A 547 1.17 25.42 -21.69
N ILE A 548 1.43 24.50 -20.77
CA ILE A 548 1.41 23.05 -21.04
C ILE A 548 -0.01 22.58 -21.39
N LYS A 549 -1.04 23.12 -20.73
CA LYS A 549 -2.44 22.85 -21.08
C LYS A 549 -2.75 23.29 -22.51
N ALA A 550 -2.39 24.52 -22.89
CA ALA A 550 -2.61 25.04 -24.23
C ALA A 550 -1.87 24.21 -25.30
N LEU A 551 -0.65 23.75 -25.00
CA LEU A 551 0.12 22.83 -25.84
C LEU A 551 -0.61 21.50 -26.05
N CYS A 552 -1.20 20.94 -24.99
CA CYS A 552 -1.97 19.71 -25.08
C CYS A 552 -3.23 19.86 -25.95
N GLU A 553 -3.92 21.00 -25.84
CA GLU A 553 -5.09 21.31 -26.64
C GLU A 553 -4.77 21.49 -28.13
N SER A 554 -3.62 22.09 -28.46
CA SER A 554 -3.23 22.40 -29.83
C SER A 554 -2.58 21.25 -30.58
N THR A 555 -1.70 20.48 -29.91
CA THR A 555 -0.76 19.58 -30.61
C THR A 555 -1.13 18.11 -30.46
N PHE A 556 -1.59 17.70 -29.27
CA PHE A 556 -1.80 16.28 -28.97
C PHE A 556 -3.24 15.81 -29.15
N ARG A 557 -4.17 16.74 -29.43
CA ARG A 557 -5.58 16.40 -29.65
C ARG A 557 -5.74 15.44 -30.82
N ASN A 558 -6.50 14.37 -30.63
CA ASN A 558 -6.76 13.29 -31.59
C ASN A 558 -5.53 12.46 -32.01
N GLN A 559 -4.39 12.63 -31.35
CA GLN A 559 -3.22 11.80 -31.61
C GLN A 559 -3.41 10.41 -31.03
N LYS A 560 -2.85 9.39 -31.69
CA LYS A 560 -2.92 7.99 -31.22
C LYS A 560 -1.62 7.50 -30.61
N SER A 561 -0.51 8.15 -30.96
CA SER A 561 0.82 7.75 -30.51
C SER A 561 1.68 8.96 -30.23
N LEU A 562 2.66 8.80 -29.36
CA LEU A 562 3.60 9.83 -28.94
C LEU A 562 4.96 9.18 -28.67
N LEU A 563 6.04 9.74 -29.21
CA LEU A 563 7.40 9.32 -28.87
C LEU A 563 8.07 10.29 -27.90
N LEU A 564 8.68 9.76 -26.85
CA LEU A 564 9.54 10.52 -25.93
C LEU A 564 11.00 10.12 -26.13
N LEU A 565 11.87 11.11 -26.32
CA LEU A 565 13.29 10.88 -26.57
C LEU A 565 14.14 11.49 -25.46
N GLY A 566 15.01 10.66 -24.89
CA GLY A 566 15.96 11.05 -23.85
C GLY A 566 17.29 10.32 -23.99
N ARG A 567 18.35 10.85 -23.37
CA ARG A 567 19.69 10.23 -23.34
C ARG A 567 20.30 10.31 -21.94
N GLY A 568 21.14 9.35 -21.60
CA GLY A 568 21.78 9.31 -20.27
C GLY A 568 20.72 9.24 -19.17
N SER A 569 20.85 10.07 -18.14
CA SER A 569 19.85 10.20 -17.07
C SER A 569 18.49 10.69 -17.57
N GLN A 570 18.41 11.34 -18.73
CA GLN A 570 17.13 11.77 -19.29
C GLN A 570 16.36 10.63 -19.96
N TYR A 571 16.99 9.47 -20.19
CA TYR A 571 16.28 8.30 -20.69
C TYR A 571 15.26 7.77 -19.67
N SER A 572 15.59 7.74 -18.38
CA SER A 572 14.63 7.37 -17.33
C SER A 572 13.50 8.40 -17.22
N THR A 573 13.79 9.70 -17.42
CA THR A 573 12.75 10.73 -17.50
C THR A 573 11.76 10.47 -18.65
N ALA A 574 12.27 10.07 -19.82
CA ALA A 574 11.43 9.70 -20.95
C ALA A 574 10.60 8.44 -20.63
N LEU A 575 11.22 7.38 -20.08
CA LEU A 575 10.52 6.16 -19.67
C LEU A 575 9.37 6.46 -18.68
N GLU A 576 9.63 7.31 -17.69
CA GLU A 576 8.63 7.70 -16.70
C GLU A 576 7.49 8.52 -17.32
N GLY A 577 7.81 9.52 -18.14
CA GLY A 577 6.79 10.28 -18.86
C GLY A 577 5.92 9.40 -19.75
N ALA A 578 6.52 8.43 -20.44
CA ALA A 578 5.79 7.52 -21.32
C ALA A 578 4.86 6.61 -20.51
N LEU A 579 5.32 6.15 -19.34
CA LEU A 579 4.48 5.38 -18.43
C LEU A 579 3.29 6.21 -17.92
N LYS A 580 3.52 7.44 -17.45
CA LYS A 580 2.42 8.32 -16.98
C LYS A 580 1.38 8.56 -18.06
N ILE A 581 1.82 8.92 -19.27
CA ILE A 581 0.91 9.17 -20.40
C ILE A 581 0.10 7.91 -20.72
N LYS A 582 0.74 6.74 -20.81
CA LYS A 582 0.03 5.46 -21.03
C LYS A 582 -0.99 5.15 -19.94
N GLU A 583 -0.62 5.32 -18.67
CA GLU A 583 -1.43 4.93 -17.52
C GLU A 583 -2.74 5.70 -17.45
N ILE A 584 -2.72 7.03 -17.68
CA ILE A 584 -3.88 7.88 -17.39
C ILE A 584 -4.60 8.43 -18.62
N SER A 585 -3.89 8.65 -19.75
CA SER A 585 -4.53 9.13 -20.98
C SER A 585 -4.84 8.02 -21.98
N TYR A 586 -4.27 6.82 -21.77
CA TYR A 586 -4.34 5.67 -22.68
C TYR A 586 -3.78 5.93 -24.08
N LEU A 587 -3.10 7.06 -24.27
CA LEU A 587 -2.34 7.35 -25.48
C LEU A 587 -1.16 6.37 -25.55
N HIS A 588 -0.92 5.79 -26.73
CA HIS A 588 0.24 4.93 -26.91
C HIS A 588 1.51 5.77 -26.88
N CYS A 589 2.17 5.82 -25.73
CA CYS A 589 3.41 6.55 -25.56
C CYS A 589 4.59 5.61 -25.34
N GLU A 590 5.61 5.75 -26.19
CA GLU A 590 6.84 4.98 -26.12
C GLU A 590 8.03 5.90 -25.89
N ALA A 591 8.94 5.45 -25.02
CA ALA A 591 10.17 6.17 -24.72
C ALA A 591 11.36 5.45 -25.35
N VAL A 592 12.14 6.20 -26.12
CA VAL A 592 13.27 5.67 -26.87
C VAL A 592 14.54 6.42 -26.50
N MET A 593 15.63 5.68 -26.31
CA MET A 593 16.93 6.27 -26.10
C MET A 593 17.38 6.95 -27.39
N SER A 594 17.70 8.25 -27.35
CA SER A 594 17.96 9.04 -28.56
C SER A 594 19.16 8.53 -29.38
N GLY A 595 20.07 7.76 -28.76
CA GLY A 595 21.16 7.08 -29.45
C GLY A 595 20.70 5.94 -30.38
N GLU A 596 19.55 5.33 -30.09
CA GLU A 596 19.02 4.16 -30.80
C GLU A 596 18.14 4.53 -32.00
N LEU A 597 17.89 5.81 -32.25
CA LEU A 597 17.00 6.27 -33.33
C LEU A 597 17.37 5.64 -34.69
N LYS A 598 18.66 5.67 -35.05
CA LYS A 598 19.14 5.14 -36.34
C LYS A 598 19.03 3.63 -36.47
N HIS A 599 18.82 2.91 -35.36
CA HIS A 599 18.75 1.45 -35.34
C HIS A 599 17.34 0.92 -35.59
N GLY A 600 16.38 1.79 -35.94
CA GLY A 600 15.07 1.40 -36.48
C GLY A 600 13.97 2.40 -36.21
N VAL A 601 13.96 3.02 -35.02
CA VAL A 601 12.88 3.90 -34.55
C VAL A 601 12.70 5.13 -35.43
N LEU A 602 13.76 5.64 -36.06
CA LEU A 602 13.70 6.79 -36.96
C LEU A 602 12.76 6.56 -38.16
N ALA A 603 12.46 5.31 -38.51
CA ALA A 603 11.49 4.97 -39.56
C ALA A 603 10.04 5.35 -39.21
N LEU A 604 9.74 5.55 -37.91
CA LEU A 604 8.42 6.00 -37.45
C LEU A 604 8.26 7.53 -37.57
N VAL A 605 9.36 8.28 -37.70
CA VAL A 605 9.32 9.74 -37.66
C VAL A 605 8.78 10.28 -38.98
N ASP A 606 7.67 11.02 -38.87
CA ASP A 606 7.08 11.80 -39.94
C ASP A 606 6.54 13.15 -39.39
N GLU A 607 5.80 13.88 -40.22
CA GLU A 607 5.22 15.18 -39.87
C GLU A 607 3.99 15.11 -38.93
N ASN A 608 3.42 13.92 -38.74
CA ASN A 608 2.19 13.70 -37.98
C ASN A 608 2.46 13.12 -36.59
N LEU A 609 3.49 12.29 -36.45
CA LEU A 609 3.88 11.68 -35.18
C LEU A 609 4.38 12.75 -34.21
N PRO A 610 3.67 13.00 -33.10
CA PRO A 610 4.16 13.90 -32.07
C PRO A 610 5.38 13.30 -31.39
N ILE A 611 6.40 14.14 -31.19
CA ILE A 611 7.66 13.75 -30.55
C ILE A 611 7.97 14.80 -29.49
N ILE A 612 8.29 14.37 -28.27
CA ILE A 612 8.89 15.24 -27.25
C ILE A 612 10.33 14.79 -27.04
N MET A 613 11.27 15.74 -27.09
CA MET A 613 12.68 15.48 -26.87
C MET A 613 13.20 16.26 -25.66
N ILE A 614 13.95 15.58 -24.79
CA ILE A 614 14.56 16.20 -23.61
C ILE A 614 16.00 16.60 -23.95
N LEU A 615 16.24 17.91 -24.12
CA LEU A 615 17.53 18.50 -24.51
C LEU A 615 17.96 19.61 -23.53
N THR A 616 18.16 19.24 -22.27
CA THR A 616 18.79 20.13 -21.28
C THR A 616 20.31 20.12 -21.39
N ARG A 617 20.96 21.19 -20.93
CA ARG A 617 22.41 21.42 -21.01
C ARG A 617 23.17 20.55 -20.01
N ASP A 618 23.61 19.38 -20.50
CA ASP A 618 24.54 18.46 -19.85
C ASP A 618 25.71 18.11 -20.80
N ASP A 619 26.59 17.21 -20.36
CA ASP A 619 27.73 16.73 -21.16
C ASP A 619 27.30 15.96 -22.43
N LEU A 620 26.05 15.49 -22.49
CA LEU A 620 25.48 14.75 -23.62
C LEU A 620 24.71 15.65 -24.59
N PHE A 621 24.55 16.95 -24.30
CA PHE A 621 23.77 17.89 -25.11
C PHE A 621 24.11 17.84 -26.60
N LYS A 622 25.39 17.87 -26.97
CA LYS A 622 25.82 17.80 -28.38
C LYS A 622 25.33 16.53 -29.08
N LYS A 623 25.33 15.39 -28.36
CA LYS A 623 24.85 14.11 -28.90
C LYS A 623 23.32 14.09 -29.02
N SER A 624 22.62 14.72 -28.08
CA SER A 624 21.16 14.87 -28.12
C SER A 624 20.71 15.85 -29.21
N LEU A 625 21.44 16.93 -29.44
CA LEU A 625 21.22 17.87 -30.54
C LEU A 625 21.37 17.19 -31.90
N ASN A 626 22.37 16.32 -32.06
CA ASN A 626 22.49 15.50 -33.27
C ASN A 626 21.27 14.60 -33.50
N ALA A 627 20.62 14.12 -32.44
CA ALA A 627 19.38 13.33 -32.55
C ALA A 627 18.20 14.24 -32.95
N TYR A 628 18.10 15.44 -32.38
CA TYR A 628 17.10 16.44 -32.78
C TYR A 628 17.20 16.78 -34.28
N GLN A 629 18.42 17.02 -34.77
CA GLN A 629 18.67 17.27 -36.20
C GLN A 629 18.27 16.09 -37.09
N GLN A 630 18.39 14.85 -36.62
CA GLN A 630 17.96 13.67 -37.37
C GLN A 630 16.44 13.58 -37.48
N VAL A 631 15.73 13.92 -36.40
CA VAL A 631 14.26 13.96 -36.37
C VAL A 631 13.74 15.05 -37.31
N THR A 632 14.29 16.27 -37.22
CA THR A 632 13.86 17.40 -38.06
C THR A 632 14.22 17.19 -39.54
N ALA A 633 15.34 16.54 -39.85
CA ALA A 633 15.70 16.13 -41.22
C ALA A 633 14.77 15.07 -41.83
N ARG A 634 13.79 14.55 -41.08
CA ARG A 634 12.73 13.65 -41.52
C ARG A 634 11.34 14.26 -41.35
N SER A 635 11.27 15.58 -41.36
CA SER A 635 10.03 16.36 -41.22
C SER A 635 9.33 16.23 -39.87
N GLY A 636 9.97 15.58 -38.89
CA GLY A 636 9.48 15.53 -37.52
C GLY A 636 9.47 16.93 -36.90
N LYS A 637 8.41 17.24 -36.15
CA LYS A 637 8.22 18.52 -35.45
C LYS A 637 8.29 18.30 -33.93
N PRO A 638 9.48 18.08 -33.37
CA PRO A 638 9.61 17.75 -31.97
C PRO A 638 9.31 18.98 -31.08
N ILE A 639 8.58 18.73 -29.99
CA ILE A 639 8.52 19.64 -28.85
C ILE A 639 9.77 19.41 -27.99
N VAL A 640 10.46 20.48 -27.62
CA VAL A 640 11.73 20.39 -26.91
C VAL A 640 11.57 20.82 -25.45
N ILE A 641 11.95 19.95 -24.52
CA ILE A 641 12.19 20.34 -23.12
C ILE A 641 13.65 20.79 -23.01
N CYS A 642 13.87 22.11 -22.90
CA CYS A 642 15.20 22.73 -22.88
C CYS A 642 15.37 23.67 -21.68
N ASN A 643 16.57 24.19 -21.44
CA ASN A 643 16.77 25.15 -20.37
C ASN A 643 16.23 26.54 -20.71
N GLU A 644 15.81 27.29 -19.68
CA GLU A 644 15.38 28.69 -19.82
C GLU A 644 16.43 29.54 -20.56
N GLY A 645 16.00 30.25 -21.60
CA GLY A 645 16.88 31.15 -22.37
C GLY A 645 17.87 30.44 -23.30
N ASP A 646 17.66 29.16 -23.63
CA ASP A 646 18.53 28.45 -24.57
C ASP A 646 18.35 28.95 -26.03
N GLU A 647 19.39 29.60 -26.55
CA GLU A 647 19.40 30.21 -27.89
C GLU A 647 19.38 29.18 -29.04
N GLU A 648 19.68 27.91 -28.79
CA GLU A 648 19.70 26.87 -29.84
C GLU A 648 18.28 26.58 -30.39
N PHE A 649 17.25 26.80 -29.58
CA PHE A 649 15.85 26.50 -29.92
C PHE A 649 15.04 27.80 -30.00
N SER A 650 15.16 28.52 -31.11
CA SER A 650 14.37 29.73 -31.36
C SER A 650 12.88 29.42 -31.56
N GLU A 651 11.99 30.36 -31.24
CA GLU A 651 10.52 30.16 -31.32
C GLU A 651 10.03 29.78 -32.73
N ASN A 652 10.77 30.16 -33.76
CA ASN A 652 10.44 29.82 -35.15
C ASN A 652 10.85 28.39 -35.54
N GLN A 653 11.66 27.71 -34.73
CA GLN A 653 12.26 26.40 -35.05
C GLN A 653 11.59 25.23 -34.35
N ALA A 654 11.17 25.39 -33.09
CA ALA A 654 10.50 24.33 -32.34
C ALA A 654 9.63 24.90 -31.21
N GLU A 655 8.55 24.19 -30.91
CA GLU A 655 7.76 24.41 -29.72
C GLU A 655 8.57 24.00 -28.48
N LYS A 656 8.64 24.86 -27.46
CA LYS A 656 9.55 24.69 -26.32
C LYS A 656 8.84 24.72 -24.96
N ILE A 657 9.28 23.81 -24.10
CA ILE A 657 9.00 23.81 -22.65
C ILE A 657 10.33 24.13 -21.96
N GLU A 658 10.40 25.29 -21.32
CA GLU A 658 11.64 25.79 -20.74
C GLU A 658 11.70 25.38 -19.27
N VAL A 659 12.81 24.83 -18.80
CA VAL A 659 12.98 24.45 -17.40
C VAL A 659 14.25 25.08 -16.82
N PRO A 660 14.27 25.42 -15.52
CA PRO A 660 15.45 25.98 -14.89
C PRO A 660 16.66 25.05 -15.05
N LYS A 661 17.85 25.64 -15.23
CA LYS A 661 19.10 24.88 -15.21
C LYS A 661 19.47 24.54 -13.76
N THR A 662 19.78 23.28 -13.50
CA THR A 662 20.30 22.80 -12.23
C THR A 662 21.51 21.88 -12.43
N VAL A 663 21.97 21.24 -11.37
CA VAL A 663 23.03 20.23 -11.45
C VAL A 663 22.54 19.07 -12.31
N ASP A 664 23.38 18.59 -13.21
CA ASP A 664 23.09 17.53 -14.19
C ASP A 664 22.35 16.31 -13.60
N VAL A 665 22.80 15.80 -12.45
CA VAL A 665 22.18 14.65 -11.77
C VAL A 665 20.79 14.94 -11.17
N LEU A 666 20.45 16.22 -10.97
CA LEU A 666 19.15 16.68 -10.45
C LEU A 666 18.19 17.10 -11.57
N GLN A 667 18.69 17.36 -12.78
CA GLN A 667 17.90 17.92 -13.88
C GLN A 667 16.71 17.03 -14.27
N GLY A 668 16.84 15.71 -14.11
CA GLY A 668 15.73 14.76 -14.34
C GLY A 668 14.49 15.01 -13.46
N ILE A 669 14.67 15.55 -12.25
CA ILE A 669 13.56 15.93 -11.35
C ILE A 669 12.73 17.07 -11.96
N LEU A 670 13.39 18.04 -12.60
CA LEU A 670 12.70 19.16 -13.23
C LEU A 670 12.06 18.74 -14.55
N ASN A 671 12.75 17.92 -15.33
CA ASN A 671 12.33 17.52 -16.67
C ASN A 671 11.13 16.56 -16.68
N VAL A 672 10.87 15.84 -15.58
CA VAL A 672 9.72 14.92 -15.48
C VAL A 672 8.40 15.66 -15.21
N ILE A 673 8.45 16.82 -14.54
CA ILE A 673 7.23 17.54 -14.12
C ILE A 673 6.38 17.99 -15.31
N PRO A 674 6.95 18.55 -16.40
CA PRO A 674 6.16 18.85 -17.58
C PRO A 674 5.49 17.62 -18.17
N LEU A 675 6.14 16.45 -18.13
CA LEU A 675 5.57 15.20 -18.63
C LEU A 675 4.41 14.71 -17.75
N GLN A 676 4.50 14.90 -16.42
CA GLN A 676 3.39 14.63 -15.50
C GLN A 676 2.19 15.55 -15.78
N LEU A 677 2.44 16.85 -16.02
CA LEU A 677 1.41 17.82 -16.38
C LEU A 677 0.78 17.52 -17.76
N ILE A 678 1.60 17.14 -18.74
CA ILE A 678 1.12 16.69 -20.07
C ILE A 678 0.21 15.48 -19.90
N ALA A 679 0.66 14.45 -19.16
CA ALA A 679 -0.16 13.26 -18.92
C ALA A 679 -1.50 13.63 -18.27
N TYR A 680 -1.50 14.51 -17.26
CA TYR A 680 -2.70 14.99 -16.59
C TYR A 680 -3.65 15.71 -17.55
N TRP A 681 -3.16 16.69 -18.30
CA TRP A 681 -4.00 17.48 -19.21
C TRP A 681 -4.52 16.66 -20.38
N LEU A 682 -3.74 15.74 -20.93
CA LEU A 682 -4.22 14.81 -21.97
C LEU A 682 -5.40 13.99 -21.49
N ALA A 683 -5.32 13.44 -20.28
CA ALA A 683 -6.43 12.66 -19.71
C ALA A 683 -7.66 13.52 -19.41
N VAL A 684 -7.48 14.73 -18.88
CA VAL A 684 -8.60 15.66 -18.62
C VAL A 684 -9.30 16.08 -19.92
N LEU A 685 -8.53 16.37 -20.98
CA LEU A 685 -9.08 16.77 -22.29
C LEU A 685 -9.90 15.65 -22.95
N GLU A 686 -9.55 14.40 -22.72
CA GLU A 686 -10.30 13.21 -23.16
C GLU A 686 -11.47 12.86 -22.21
N GLY A 687 -11.72 13.66 -21.17
CA GLY A 687 -12.78 13.42 -20.19
C GLY A 687 -12.55 12.19 -19.31
N LEU A 688 -11.30 11.73 -19.19
CA LEU A 688 -10.91 10.58 -18.40
C LEU A 688 -10.72 10.95 -16.92
N ASN A 689 -10.92 9.98 -16.03
CA ASN A 689 -10.67 10.17 -14.60
C ASN A 689 -9.23 9.84 -14.25
N VAL A 690 -8.41 10.87 -14.02
CA VAL A 690 -6.97 10.73 -13.73
C VAL A 690 -6.68 10.01 -12.41
N ASP A 691 -7.57 10.10 -11.42
CA ASP A 691 -7.39 9.44 -10.13
C ASP A 691 -7.75 7.94 -10.19
N PHE A 692 -8.50 7.52 -11.22
CA PHE A 692 -9.03 6.17 -11.38
C PHE A 692 -8.83 5.65 -12.82
N PRO A 693 -7.58 5.43 -13.26
CA PRO A 693 -7.29 4.87 -14.57
C PRO A 693 -7.77 3.41 -14.67
N ARG A 694 -8.48 3.07 -15.75
CA ARG A 694 -9.10 1.76 -15.96
C ARG A 694 -8.09 0.62 -15.84
N ASN A 695 -8.56 -0.53 -15.35
CA ASN A 695 -7.82 -1.78 -15.21
C ASN A 695 -6.64 -1.74 -14.21
N LEU A 696 -6.40 -0.61 -13.54
CA LEU A 696 -5.28 -0.42 -12.64
C LEU A 696 -5.77 -0.01 -11.25
N ALA A 697 -5.00 -0.39 -10.24
CA ALA A 697 -5.09 0.21 -8.92
C ALA A 697 -3.71 0.57 -8.40
N LYS A 698 -3.66 1.43 -7.38
CA LYS A 698 -2.41 2.07 -6.94
C LYS A 698 -1.28 1.10 -6.57
N SER A 699 -1.61 -0.03 -5.93
CA SER A 699 -0.61 -1.00 -5.46
C SER A 699 -0.98 -2.41 -5.87
N VAL A 700 -0.02 -3.09 -6.53
CA VAL A 700 -0.07 -4.51 -6.92
C VAL A 700 0.53 -5.33 -5.78
N THR A 701 -0.32 -5.97 -4.99
CA THR A 701 0.08 -6.64 -3.73
C THR A 701 -0.30 -8.11 -3.69
N VAL A 702 -0.77 -8.62 -4.83
CA VAL A 702 -1.09 -10.01 -5.09
C VAL A 702 -0.66 -10.28 -6.53
N GLU A 703 -0.26 -11.52 -6.80
CA GLU A 703 0.05 -12.01 -8.16
C GLU A 703 -1.20 -12.24 -8.99
#